data_AF-A0A0P0N4D0-F1
#
_entry.id   AF-A0A0P0N4D0-F1
#
_cell.length_a   1.000
_cell.length_b   1.000
_cell.length_c   1.000
_cell.angle_alpha   90.00
_cell.angle_beta   90.00
_cell.angle_gamma   90.00
#
_symmetry.space_group_name_H-M   'P 1'
#
loop_
_entity.id
_entity.type
_entity.pdbx_description
1 polymer ?
#
loop_
_entity_poly.entity_id
_entity_poly.type
_entity_poly.pdbx_seq_one_letter_code
_entity_poly.pdbx_strand_id
1 'polypeptide(L)'
;MHRVLLAVVFILLLPSYAAPALAHDSAVVVEAIVGEDGWAFIHARLPPGEYQIVAVEGWKPRPVNPKPLLLSFTPDPGFWEKLRGLAVAATSTVYEPRVELLGTPNGIELYAWAPGEPGSRVRVVLERLEAGTTTSEKKGMLIIVPNNTLVLSYAEKITELHHSQGLDVEIVTTDEIRRSYKPADEPEGLCKPGKTGPEYDVDLARRIVSMLREAYREGVRYVLIIGGAKDVPPFYYCSPILYELVNPEEAAVPTDYFYADPDYDGLVELAVGRIPFSDPVKLSTYVSALESWMKGGTWQEKALLAGGAPFATSLLVGEDAVIKAIMNIASLDLEVDTLLLTMGNYAGTRFTSYIGDYGLYYLVTHGAGNALLDYVPGGLWNYDFEEKLRSIEVPYTTQPGVYLSPACRAGFWDYDLVDPPFKPPSVAVSLLERGAAVAYLGFSRIAIEVIDGVTAVDGNVYASLAAADAVLILFTKSLGSAETLGDAWLSALNAYSVMPASSYRAYLVRGQEDIGELVLREAIFLGDPAAPNPWRRVTITSTVEPPELVPPPGSIDIGASVLAMPLARYASGTLPAFNPGNATTITIDFDGVCPEKVYAWSLYRVYGYYMIGLERLYATIEQSGGCTVTITLPQDSPGLIRLLARWGNNYLTTYYIIAAGAYLDTSTGTLVIRGLDVLETVGDEPILLTVNGATASTIPGGSTSYTVPLQAIAPLMPDNNAIVSVTPVYRFDKIYGGKFVENELEKLAKLFTVTVPAEDAVILPPFSVQFAEGNTSCPTPAAGKKPLTVGADIVAFFAAIGLVAALAMAKRRSSPASL
;
A
#
# COMPACT_ATOMS: atom_id res chain seq x y z
N MET A 1 57.05 -4.27 8.51
CA MET A 1 57.12 -2.81 8.77
C MET A 1 55.87 -2.18 8.19
N HIS A 2 55.12 -1.41 9.01
CA HIS A 2 53.86 -0.68 8.72
C HIS A 2 52.65 -1.59 8.37
N ARG A 3 51.79 -2.06 9.29
CA ARG A 3 50.90 -1.45 10.31
C ARG A 3 49.85 -0.48 9.75
N VAL A 4 48.62 -0.97 9.57
CA VAL A 4 47.39 -0.31 10.05
C VAL A 4 46.51 -1.40 10.67
N LEU A 5 46.15 -1.16 11.93
CA LEU A 5 45.39 -2.01 12.85
C LEU A 5 44.08 -1.25 13.10
N LEU A 6 42.93 -1.82 12.75
CA LEU A 6 41.63 -1.26 13.15
C LEU A 6 41.14 -2.05 14.36
N ALA A 7 41.09 -1.39 15.51
CA ALA A 7 40.60 -1.96 16.76
C ALA A 7 39.08 -1.77 16.86
N VAL A 8 38.36 -2.88 16.99
CA VAL A 8 36.98 -2.92 17.49
C VAL A 8 37.06 -2.95 19.02
N VAL A 9 36.45 -1.98 19.69
CA VAL A 9 36.35 -1.94 21.15
C VAL A 9 34.89 -2.18 21.52
N PHE A 10 34.60 -3.38 22.01
CA PHE A 10 33.46 -3.68 22.86
C PHE A 10 33.91 -3.49 24.31
N ILE A 11 33.26 -2.61 25.08
CA ILE A 11 33.44 -2.53 26.54
C ILE A 11 32.19 -3.12 27.19
N LEU A 12 32.36 -4.31 27.75
CA LEU A 12 31.56 -4.88 28.84
C LEU A 12 32.44 -4.81 30.09
N LEU A 13 32.19 -3.85 30.99
CA LEU A 13 32.72 -3.87 32.36
C LEU A 13 31.73 -3.23 33.33
N LEU A 14 31.18 -4.06 34.22
CA LEU A 14 30.63 -3.65 35.52
C LEU A 14 31.76 -3.21 36.46
N PRO A 15 31.59 -2.09 37.18
CA PRO A 15 32.23 -1.95 38.48
C PRO A 15 31.19 -1.63 39.57
N SER A 16 31.17 -2.48 40.59
CA SER A 16 30.61 -2.16 41.90
C SER A 16 31.53 -1.16 42.59
N TYR A 17 31.16 0.13 42.66
CA TYR A 17 31.79 1.10 43.56
C TYR A 17 30.78 2.11 44.10
N ALA A 18 30.95 2.43 45.39
CA ALA A 18 30.13 3.33 46.19
C ALA A 18 29.99 4.73 45.57
N ALA A 19 28.77 5.28 45.71
CA ALA A 19 28.30 6.51 45.09
C ALA A 19 29.06 7.78 45.54
N PRO A 20 29.66 8.54 44.62
CA PRO A 20 29.63 9.98 44.72
C PRO A 20 28.25 10.48 44.26
N ALA A 21 27.73 11.54 44.88
CA ALA A 21 26.54 12.24 44.41
C ALA A 21 26.77 12.70 42.96
N LEU A 22 26.22 11.96 42.00
CA LEU A 22 26.35 12.22 40.57
C LEU A 22 25.40 13.35 40.19
N ALA A 23 25.94 14.32 39.47
CA ALA A 23 25.22 15.46 38.92
C ALA A 23 24.00 15.01 38.09
N HIS A 24 22.88 15.69 38.29
CA HIS A 24 21.57 15.44 37.68
C HIS A 24 21.47 15.74 36.16
N ASP A 25 22.59 15.89 35.43
CA ASP A 25 22.61 16.45 34.07
C ASP A 25 22.97 15.43 32.97
N SER A 26 22.41 14.22 32.96
CA SER A 26 22.61 13.31 31.81
C SER A 26 21.50 13.48 30.78
N ALA A 27 21.66 14.45 29.88
CA ALA A 27 20.82 14.56 28.70
C ALA A 27 20.96 13.30 27.83
N VAL A 28 19.84 12.71 27.45
CA VAL A 28 19.75 11.60 26.50
C VAL A 28 19.38 12.18 25.14
N VAL A 29 20.21 11.92 24.13
CA VAL A 29 19.97 12.40 22.75
C VAL A 29 19.71 11.20 21.86
N VAL A 30 18.54 11.18 21.24
CA VAL A 30 18.18 10.19 20.22
C VAL A 30 18.15 10.89 18.86
N GLU A 31 18.80 10.32 17.86
CA GLU A 31 18.97 10.93 16.54
C GLU A 31 18.44 10.01 15.44
N ALA A 32 17.84 10.60 14.41
CA ALA A 32 17.51 9.94 13.16
C ALA A 32 17.90 10.81 11.95
N ILE A 33 18.12 10.14 10.82
CA ILE A 33 18.28 10.80 9.51
C ILE A 33 16.89 10.97 8.91
N VAL A 34 16.64 12.14 8.34
CA VAL A 34 15.42 12.44 7.60
C VAL A 34 15.46 11.70 6.27
N GLY A 35 14.44 10.89 5.99
CA GLY A 35 14.32 10.16 4.74
C GLY A 35 14.04 11.06 3.54
N GLU A 36 14.08 10.48 2.34
CA GLU A 36 13.72 11.16 1.08
C GLU A 36 12.28 11.66 1.06
N ASP A 37 11.41 11.06 1.86
CA ASP A 37 10.04 11.52 2.07
C ASP A 37 9.95 12.82 2.88
N GLY A 38 11.06 13.32 3.44
CA GLY A 38 11.15 14.53 4.26
C GLY A 38 10.80 14.31 5.73
N TRP A 39 10.77 13.06 6.20
CA TRP A 39 10.43 12.71 7.58
C TRP A 39 11.55 11.94 8.30
N ALA A 40 11.79 12.30 9.55
CA ALA A 40 12.55 11.48 10.49
C ALA A 40 11.58 10.79 11.45
N PHE A 41 11.63 9.46 11.50
CA PHE A 41 10.96 8.66 12.52
C PHE A 41 11.98 8.12 13.52
N ILE A 42 11.72 8.34 14.80
CA ILE A 42 12.51 7.82 15.90
C ILE A 42 11.64 6.90 16.74
N HIS A 43 12.10 5.66 16.92
CA HIS A 43 11.61 4.76 17.95
C HIS A 43 12.81 4.34 18.81
N ALA A 44 12.73 4.57 20.12
CA ALA A 44 13.76 4.16 21.05
C ALA A 44 13.18 3.62 22.35
N ARG A 45 13.82 2.58 22.89
CA ARG A 45 13.53 2.06 24.23
C ARG A 45 14.56 2.61 25.21
N LEU A 46 14.09 3.38 26.17
CA LEU A 46 14.89 4.01 27.21
C LEU A 46 14.80 3.21 28.51
N PRO A 47 15.86 3.15 29.33
CA PRO A 47 15.81 2.49 30.63
C PRO A 47 14.71 3.07 31.54
N PRO A 48 14.19 2.31 32.53
CA PRO A 48 13.21 2.81 33.48
C PRO A 48 13.59 4.13 34.14
N GLY A 49 12.63 5.05 34.23
CA GLY A 49 12.81 6.37 34.84
C GLY A 49 11.79 7.36 34.33
N GLU A 50 11.82 8.55 34.91
CA GLU A 50 11.04 9.69 34.43
C GLU A 50 11.91 10.49 33.45
N TYR A 51 11.34 10.79 32.29
CA TYR A 51 12.00 11.57 31.24
C TYR A 51 11.11 12.73 30.83
N GLN A 52 11.75 13.85 30.52
CA GLN A 52 11.11 15.02 29.95
C GLN A 52 11.75 15.37 28.61
N ILE A 53 10.93 15.73 27.62
CA ILE A 53 11.40 16.26 26.34
C ILE A 53 11.88 17.69 26.57
N VAL A 54 13.17 17.92 26.31
CA VAL A 54 13.82 19.24 26.45
C VAL A 54 13.72 20.00 25.13
N ALA A 55 14.03 19.33 24.02
CA ALA A 55 14.05 19.95 22.69
C ALA A 55 13.92 18.91 21.57
N VAL A 56 13.44 19.37 20.42
CA VAL A 56 13.65 18.70 19.13
C VAL A 56 14.49 19.62 18.26
N GLU A 57 15.66 19.16 17.84
CA GLU A 57 16.64 19.95 17.09
C GLU A 57 16.77 19.43 15.64
N GLY A 58 17.16 20.32 14.72
CA GLY A 58 17.45 19.96 13.32
C GLY A 58 16.22 19.80 12.41
N TRP A 59 15.01 19.81 12.96
CA TRP A 59 13.77 19.75 12.19
C TRP A 59 13.50 21.06 11.43
N LYS A 60 12.72 20.99 10.35
CA LYS A 60 12.27 22.14 9.57
C LYS A 60 10.77 22.10 9.34
N PRO A 61 10.04 23.21 9.56
CA PRO A 61 8.62 23.32 9.26
C PRO A 61 8.28 22.85 7.85
N ARG A 62 7.30 21.94 7.73
CA ARG A 62 6.77 21.50 6.43
C ARG A 62 5.32 21.94 6.28
N PRO A 63 4.95 22.59 5.15
CA PRO A 63 3.55 22.90 4.87
C PRO A 63 2.72 21.63 4.83
N VAL A 64 1.54 21.68 5.46
CA VAL A 64 0.59 20.56 5.36
C VAL A 64 -0.17 20.65 4.06
N ASN A 65 -0.53 19.50 3.47
CA ASN A 65 -1.51 19.44 2.41
C ASN A 65 -2.94 19.64 2.97
N PRO A 66 -3.63 20.78 2.75
CA PRO A 66 -5.01 20.98 3.20
C PRO A 66 -6.06 20.24 2.37
N LYS A 67 -5.69 19.43 1.37
CA LYS A 67 -6.58 18.60 0.54
C LYS A 67 -5.89 17.28 0.13
N PRO A 68 -5.63 16.37 1.08
CA PRO A 68 -5.11 15.06 0.72
C PRO A 68 -6.13 14.29 -0.14
N LEU A 69 -5.64 13.34 -0.94
CA LEU A 69 -6.49 12.46 -1.73
C LEU A 69 -6.92 11.28 -0.86
N LEU A 70 -8.23 11.19 -0.59
CA LEU A 70 -8.82 10.03 0.07
C LEU A 70 -9.20 8.96 -0.94
N LEU A 71 -8.78 7.74 -0.67
CA LEU A 71 -9.06 6.54 -1.45
C LEU A 71 -9.55 5.43 -0.51
N SER A 72 -10.08 4.36 -1.08
CA SER A 72 -10.46 3.18 -0.30
C SER A 72 -10.21 1.92 -1.08
N PHE A 73 -9.74 0.90 -0.38
CA PHE A 73 -9.56 -0.46 -0.90
C PHE A 73 -10.89 -1.21 -1.14
N THR A 74 -12.01 -0.50 -1.25
CA THR A 74 -13.27 -1.06 -1.77
C THR A 74 -13.23 -1.04 -3.30
N PRO A 75 -13.59 -2.13 -4.00
CA PRO A 75 -13.64 -2.15 -5.47
C PRO A 75 -14.92 -1.48 -5.99
N ASP A 76 -15.16 -0.22 -5.61
CA ASP A 76 -16.36 0.54 -5.98
C ASP A 76 -15.97 1.97 -6.42
N PRO A 77 -15.93 2.24 -7.74
CA PRO A 77 -15.63 3.57 -8.26
C PRO A 77 -16.58 4.67 -7.79
N GLY A 78 -17.86 4.33 -7.55
CA GLY A 78 -18.85 5.28 -7.03
C GLY A 78 -18.56 5.64 -5.57
N PHE A 79 -18.03 4.70 -4.79
CA PHE A 79 -17.53 4.97 -3.45
C PHE A 79 -16.33 5.92 -3.46
N TRP A 80 -15.38 5.72 -4.39
CA TRP A 80 -14.22 6.61 -4.55
C TRP A 80 -14.63 8.04 -4.90
N GLU A 81 -15.65 8.19 -5.76
CA GLU A 81 -16.18 9.53 -6.09
C GLU A 81 -16.75 10.24 -4.87
N LYS A 82 -17.52 9.53 -4.02
CA LYS A 82 -18.03 10.09 -2.77
C LYS A 82 -16.91 10.49 -1.81
N LEU A 83 -15.88 9.64 -1.64
CA LEU A 83 -14.72 9.92 -0.81
C LEU A 83 -13.98 11.19 -1.26
N ARG A 84 -13.76 11.35 -2.57
CA ARG A 84 -13.14 12.57 -3.13
C ARG A 84 -13.99 13.82 -2.94
N GLY A 85 -15.29 13.67 -2.75
CA GLY A 85 -16.21 14.76 -2.44
C GLY A 85 -16.12 15.24 -0.99
N LEU A 86 -15.49 14.47 -0.09
CA LEU A 86 -15.35 14.87 1.30
C LEU A 86 -14.38 16.03 1.45
N ALA A 87 -14.76 17.00 2.29
CA ALA A 87 -13.84 18.05 2.69
C ALA A 87 -12.89 17.47 3.73
N VAL A 88 -11.60 17.44 3.43
CA VAL A 88 -10.56 16.99 4.36
C VAL A 88 -9.61 18.14 4.59
N ALA A 89 -9.18 18.34 5.83
CA ALA A 89 -8.11 19.26 6.15
C ALA A 89 -7.26 18.70 7.28
N ALA A 90 -6.00 19.10 7.31
CA ALA A 90 -5.20 18.91 8.52
C ALA A 90 -5.63 19.88 9.61
N THR A 91 -5.38 19.48 10.86
CA THR A 91 -5.61 20.30 12.05
C THR A 91 -4.62 21.46 12.19
N SER A 92 -3.49 21.41 11.47
CA SER A 92 -2.48 22.46 11.41
C SER A 92 -2.18 22.87 9.96
N THR A 93 -1.62 24.06 9.78
CA THR A 93 -1.09 24.54 8.49
C THR A 93 0.38 24.15 8.27
N VAL A 94 1.08 23.78 9.34
CA VAL A 94 2.48 23.38 9.36
C VAL A 94 2.63 22.13 10.22
N TYR A 95 3.39 21.16 9.74
CA TYR A 95 3.79 20.04 10.56
C TYR A 95 4.93 20.45 11.50
N GLU A 96 4.69 20.25 12.79
CA GLU A 96 5.68 20.34 13.87
C GLU A 96 6.07 18.94 14.31
N PRO A 97 7.22 18.76 14.99
CA PRO A 97 7.57 17.49 15.57
C PRO A 97 6.50 17.03 16.56
N ARG A 98 6.13 15.75 16.47
CA ARG A 98 5.32 15.07 17.47
C ARG A 98 6.21 14.08 18.19
N VAL A 99 6.16 14.11 19.52
CA VAL A 99 7.00 13.28 20.37
C VAL A 99 6.16 12.79 21.52
N GLU A 100 6.03 11.48 21.66
CA GLU A 100 5.32 10.83 22.75
C GLU A 100 6.26 9.91 23.53
N LEU A 101 6.05 9.87 24.84
CA LEU A 101 6.76 9.00 25.77
C LEU A 101 5.74 8.05 26.40
N LEU A 102 5.82 6.78 26.05
CA LEU A 102 4.99 5.74 26.63
C LEU A 102 5.72 5.07 27.78
N GLY A 103 5.18 5.20 28.99
CA GLY A 103 5.65 4.43 30.14
C GLY A 103 5.30 2.95 29.96
N THR A 104 6.29 2.07 30.09
CA THR A 104 6.09 0.61 30.05
C THR A 104 6.68 -0.03 31.31
N PRO A 105 6.31 -1.27 31.65
CA PRO A 105 6.93 -1.99 32.76
C PRO A 105 8.47 -2.11 32.66
N ASN A 106 9.04 -1.99 31.45
CA ASN A 106 10.45 -2.22 31.17
C ASN A 106 11.25 -0.94 30.90
N GLY A 107 10.61 0.23 30.92
CA GLY A 107 11.26 1.46 30.47
C GLY A 107 10.29 2.45 29.87
N ILE A 108 10.84 3.42 29.14
CA ILE A 108 10.04 4.36 28.35
C ILE A 108 10.24 4.03 26.87
N GLU A 109 9.15 3.91 26.12
CA GLU A 109 9.20 3.90 24.66
C GLU A 109 9.02 5.33 24.15
N LEU A 110 10.00 5.82 23.40
CA LEU A 110 9.96 7.10 22.71
C LEU A 110 9.47 6.87 21.28
N TYR A 111 8.42 7.59 20.90
CA TYR A 111 7.95 7.69 19.52
C TYR A 111 8.05 9.14 19.07
N ALA A 112 8.80 9.42 18.01
CA ALA A 112 8.87 10.77 17.45
C ALA A 112 8.77 10.78 15.93
N TRP A 113 8.04 11.75 15.42
CA TRP A 113 7.97 12.12 14.01
C TRP A 113 8.34 13.58 13.85
N ALA A 114 9.31 13.87 13.01
CA ALA A 114 9.77 15.23 12.80
C ALA A 114 10.03 15.51 11.31
N PRO A 115 9.53 16.64 10.78
CA PRO A 115 9.83 17.03 9.41
C PRO A 115 11.25 17.61 9.31
N GLY A 116 11.92 17.39 8.19
CA GLY A 116 13.23 18.00 7.93
C GLY A 116 13.60 17.98 6.46
N GLU A 117 14.82 18.41 6.14
CA GLU A 117 15.37 18.24 4.80
C GLU A 117 15.87 16.81 4.60
N PRO A 118 15.60 16.15 3.47
CA PRO A 118 16.17 14.83 3.17
C PRO A 118 17.69 14.76 3.42
N GLY A 119 18.15 13.66 4.03
CA GLY A 119 19.55 13.47 4.43
C GLY A 119 20.02 14.27 5.65
N SER A 120 19.23 15.22 6.16
CA SER A 120 19.54 15.96 7.39
C SER A 120 19.30 15.11 8.65
N ARG A 121 19.78 15.58 9.80
CA ARG A 121 19.63 14.88 11.09
C ARG A 121 18.65 15.62 12.00
N VAL A 122 17.72 14.87 12.59
CA VAL A 122 16.84 15.35 13.66
C VAL A 122 17.22 14.69 14.97
N ARG A 123 17.21 15.46 16.05
CA ARG A 123 17.52 14.99 17.41
C ARG A 123 16.38 15.27 18.36
N VAL A 124 16.02 14.28 19.17
CA VAL A 124 15.17 14.45 20.34
C VAL A 124 16.06 14.45 21.58
N VAL A 125 16.06 15.57 22.30
CA VAL A 125 16.84 15.77 23.53
C VAL A 125 15.91 15.57 24.72
N LEU A 126 16.28 14.62 25.57
CA LEU A 126 15.54 14.23 26.77
C LEU A 126 16.37 14.51 28.01
N GLU A 127 15.74 14.92 29.09
CA GLU A 127 16.33 15.00 30.42
C GLU A 127 15.75 13.88 31.28
N ARG A 128 16.61 13.09 31.92
CA ARG A 128 16.18 12.06 32.86
C ARG A 128 16.01 12.70 34.24
N LEU A 129 14.77 12.84 34.69
CA LEU A 129 14.43 13.48 35.96
C LEU A 129 14.78 12.56 37.13
N GLU A 130 14.42 11.29 37.03
CA GLU A 130 14.66 10.29 38.08
C GLU A 130 15.07 8.93 37.51
N ALA A 131 15.92 8.21 38.26
CA ALA A 131 16.26 6.83 37.95
C ALA A 131 15.16 5.89 38.46
N GLY A 132 14.47 5.20 37.54
CA GLY A 132 13.49 4.19 37.91
C GLY A 132 14.16 2.92 38.44
N THR A 133 13.52 2.26 39.39
CA THR A 133 13.92 0.91 39.81
C THR A 133 13.44 -0.11 38.79
N THR A 134 14.36 -0.92 38.26
CA THR A 134 14.00 -2.11 37.47
C THR A 134 13.24 -3.10 38.35
N THR A 135 11.97 -3.32 38.09
CA THR A 135 11.24 -4.47 38.62
C THR A 135 11.68 -5.73 37.87
N SER A 136 11.78 -6.88 38.54
CA SER A 136 12.21 -8.10 37.86
C SER A 136 11.14 -8.55 36.86
N GLU A 137 11.56 -8.76 35.61
CA GLU A 137 10.75 -9.22 34.49
C GLU A 137 9.87 -10.42 34.83
N LYS A 138 8.56 -10.19 34.85
CA LYS A 138 7.60 -11.19 34.40
C LYS A 138 6.80 -10.57 33.27
N LYS A 139 7.09 -10.98 32.03
CA LYS A 139 6.20 -10.69 30.91
C LYS A 139 4.98 -11.59 31.08
N GLY A 140 3.85 -10.98 31.40
CA GLY A 140 2.58 -11.67 31.55
C GLY A 140 1.80 -11.72 30.24
N MET A 141 1.03 -12.78 30.07
CA MET A 141 0.00 -12.91 29.03
C MET A 141 -1.32 -13.30 29.67
N LEU A 142 -2.40 -12.66 29.23
CA LEU A 142 -3.76 -13.07 29.56
C LEU A 142 -4.43 -13.71 28.34
N ILE A 143 -5.09 -14.85 28.54
CA ILE A 143 -5.96 -15.47 27.56
C ILE A 143 -7.40 -15.34 28.02
N ILE A 144 -8.21 -14.58 27.29
CA ILE A 144 -9.63 -14.37 27.57
C ILE A 144 -10.45 -15.34 26.72
N VAL A 145 -11.28 -16.14 27.38
CA VAL A 145 -12.09 -17.17 26.71
C VAL A 145 -13.56 -17.16 27.15
N PRO A 146 -14.51 -17.58 26.30
CA PRO A 146 -15.86 -17.88 26.76
C PRO A 146 -15.84 -19.02 27.79
N ASN A 147 -16.85 -19.06 28.67
CA ASN A 147 -17.02 -20.16 29.61
C ASN A 147 -17.46 -21.46 28.90
N ASN A 148 -16.52 -22.10 28.20
CA ASN A 148 -16.71 -23.31 27.43
C ASN A 148 -15.52 -24.25 27.66
N THR A 149 -15.79 -25.46 28.18
CA THR A 149 -14.76 -26.44 28.53
C THR A 149 -13.84 -26.82 27.36
N LEU A 150 -14.36 -26.87 26.14
CA LEU A 150 -13.54 -27.22 24.96
C LEU A 150 -12.61 -26.07 24.59
N VAL A 151 -13.10 -24.83 24.61
CA VAL A 151 -12.26 -23.65 24.35
C VAL A 151 -11.17 -23.52 25.41
N LEU A 152 -11.51 -23.72 26.68
CA LEU A 152 -10.56 -23.77 27.80
C LEU A 152 -9.43 -24.77 27.55
N SER A 153 -9.75 -25.99 27.06
CA SER A 153 -8.72 -26.99 26.79
C SER A 153 -7.75 -26.61 25.66
N TYR A 154 -8.14 -25.75 24.72
CA TYR A 154 -7.23 -25.21 23.71
C TYR A 154 -6.42 -24.02 24.25
N ALA A 155 -7.02 -23.17 25.09
CA ALA A 155 -6.27 -22.12 25.79
C ALA A 155 -5.18 -22.71 26.71
N GLU A 156 -5.44 -23.83 27.37
CA GLU A 156 -4.45 -24.59 28.14
C GLU A 156 -3.28 -25.07 27.27
N LYS A 157 -3.55 -25.54 26.05
CA LYS A 157 -2.48 -25.91 25.11
C LYS A 157 -1.64 -24.71 24.67
N ILE A 158 -2.27 -23.58 24.36
CA ILE A 158 -1.56 -22.34 24.01
C ILE A 158 -0.71 -21.87 25.20
N THR A 159 -1.25 -21.98 26.42
CA THR A 159 -0.54 -21.72 27.67
C THR A 159 0.71 -22.59 27.81
N GLU A 160 0.60 -23.90 27.58
CA GLU A 160 1.75 -24.83 27.61
C GLU A 160 2.83 -24.43 26.59
N LEU A 161 2.44 -24.00 25.39
CA LEU A 161 3.36 -23.53 24.36
C LEU A 161 4.15 -22.30 24.82
N HIS A 162 3.49 -21.30 25.39
CA HIS A 162 4.16 -20.07 25.84
C HIS A 162 4.91 -20.21 27.16
N HIS A 163 4.47 -21.09 28.07
CA HIS A 163 5.26 -21.47 29.25
C HIS A 163 6.64 -21.99 28.86
N SER A 164 6.74 -22.72 27.74
CA SER A 164 8.04 -23.20 27.22
C SER A 164 8.97 -22.06 26.78
N GLN A 165 8.43 -20.86 26.53
CA GLN A 165 9.15 -19.64 26.19
C GLN A 165 9.43 -18.75 27.42
N GLY A 166 9.00 -19.16 28.61
CA GLY A 166 9.18 -18.41 29.85
C GLY A 166 8.15 -17.29 30.08
N LEU A 167 7.03 -17.30 29.36
CA LEU A 167 5.92 -16.37 29.57
C LEU A 167 5.05 -16.84 30.74
N ASP A 168 4.59 -15.93 31.59
CA ASP A 168 3.62 -16.22 32.65
C ASP A 168 2.22 -16.04 32.07
N VAL A 169 1.47 -17.14 31.89
CA VAL A 169 0.20 -17.12 31.17
C VAL A 169 -0.95 -17.46 32.10
N GLU A 170 -1.95 -16.59 32.14
CA GLU A 170 -3.18 -16.81 32.90
C GLU A 170 -4.39 -16.86 31.94
N ILE A 171 -5.30 -17.80 32.20
CA ILE A 171 -6.55 -17.96 31.45
C ILE A 171 -7.69 -17.41 32.31
N VAL A 172 -8.45 -16.47 31.76
CA VAL A 172 -9.61 -15.86 32.42
C VAL A 172 -10.87 -16.08 31.58
N THR A 173 -11.95 -16.52 32.24
CA THR A 173 -13.23 -16.72 31.58
C THR A 173 -14.09 -15.46 31.58
N THR A 174 -14.95 -15.30 30.57
CA THR A 174 -15.92 -14.19 30.54
C THR A 174 -16.86 -14.17 31.76
N ASP A 175 -17.24 -15.33 32.30
CA ASP A 175 -18.07 -15.43 33.51
C ASP A 175 -17.34 -14.98 34.78
N GLU A 176 -16.04 -15.24 34.86
CA GLU A 176 -15.20 -14.71 35.93
C GLU A 176 -15.09 -13.20 35.86
N ILE A 177 -14.84 -12.66 34.66
CA ILE A 177 -14.76 -11.21 34.43
C ILE A 177 -16.06 -10.52 34.86
N ARG A 178 -17.22 -11.09 34.50
CA ARG A 178 -18.54 -10.59 34.90
C ARG A 178 -18.72 -10.50 36.42
N ARG A 179 -18.19 -11.48 37.16
CA ARG A 179 -18.34 -11.54 38.62
C ARG A 179 -17.33 -10.66 39.37
N SER A 180 -16.12 -10.54 38.84
CA SER A 180 -14.98 -9.96 39.56
C SER A 180 -14.78 -8.48 39.30
N TYR A 181 -15.06 -7.99 38.08
CA TYR A 181 -14.74 -6.61 37.68
C TYR A 181 -15.99 -5.79 37.46
N LYS A 182 -15.93 -4.51 37.82
CA LYS A 182 -16.96 -3.53 37.45
C LYS A 182 -16.70 -3.00 36.04
N PRO A 183 -17.73 -2.59 35.28
CA PRO A 183 -17.52 -1.96 33.98
C PRO A 183 -16.63 -0.72 34.11
N ALA A 184 -15.59 -0.60 33.28
CA ALA A 184 -14.80 0.63 33.13
C ALA A 184 -15.65 1.76 32.54
N ASP A 185 -15.12 2.98 32.47
CA ASP A 185 -15.81 4.07 31.76
C ASP A 185 -15.99 3.74 30.27
N GLU A 186 -17.02 4.32 29.69
CA GLU A 186 -17.33 4.15 28.27
C GLU A 186 -16.44 5.12 27.47
N PRO A 187 -15.63 4.63 26.52
CA PRO A 187 -14.83 5.51 25.67
C PRO A 187 -15.75 6.31 24.72
N GLU A 188 -15.22 7.41 24.19
CA GLU A 188 -15.97 8.25 23.25
C GLU A 188 -16.21 7.55 21.90
N GLY A 189 -17.25 7.96 21.18
CA GLY A 189 -17.51 7.51 19.80
C GLY A 189 -18.15 6.12 19.64
N LEU A 190 -18.66 5.49 20.70
CA LEU A 190 -19.24 4.15 20.61
C LEU A 190 -20.72 4.08 20.14
N CYS A 191 -21.09 2.95 19.52
CA CYS A 191 -22.47 2.58 19.19
C CYS A 191 -22.74 1.09 19.41
N LYS A 192 -23.97 0.70 19.07
CA LYS A 192 -24.39 -0.69 18.98
C LYS A 192 -24.15 -1.24 17.56
N PRO A 193 -23.83 -2.53 17.44
CA PRO A 193 -23.79 -3.20 16.15
C PRO A 193 -25.20 -3.33 15.56
N GLY A 194 -25.42 -2.67 14.41
CA GLY A 194 -26.60 -2.84 13.56
C GLY A 194 -27.98 -2.65 14.23
N LYS A 195 -29.05 -2.92 13.47
CA LYS A 195 -30.46 -2.79 13.93
C LYS A 195 -31.00 -4.02 14.64
N THR A 196 -30.36 -5.17 14.48
CA THR A 196 -30.87 -6.50 14.87
C THR A 196 -30.17 -7.11 16.07
N GLY A 197 -29.27 -6.41 16.77
CA GLY A 197 -28.47 -6.97 17.87
C GLY A 197 -28.98 -6.65 19.28
N PRO A 198 -29.99 -7.34 19.84
CA PRO A 198 -30.29 -7.30 21.27
C PRO A 198 -29.27 -8.10 22.11
N GLU A 199 -28.30 -8.77 21.49
CA GLU A 199 -27.34 -9.69 22.13
C GLU A 199 -25.93 -9.10 22.34
N TYR A 200 -25.68 -7.85 21.93
CA TYR A 200 -24.36 -7.21 22.16
C TYR A 200 -24.16 -6.83 23.63
N ASP A 201 -23.15 -7.40 24.27
CA ASP A 201 -22.83 -7.21 25.69
C ASP A 201 -21.73 -6.15 25.90
N VAL A 202 -22.11 -4.88 25.77
CA VAL A 202 -21.20 -3.74 26.05
C VAL A 202 -20.74 -3.70 27.51
N ASP A 203 -21.54 -4.25 28.45
CA ASP A 203 -21.18 -4.30 29.87
C ASP A 203 -19.97 -5.22 30.09
N LEU A 204 -19.95 -6.40 29.46
CA LEU A 204 -18.81 -7.29 29.46
C LEU A 204 -17.58 -6.66 28.78
N ALA A 205 -17.74 -6.01 27.63
CA ALA A 205 -16.61 -5.31 26.97
C ALA A 205 -15.94 -4.29 27.90
N ARG A 206 -16.73 -3.48 28.61
CA ARG A 206 -16.23 -2.52 29.60
C ARG A 206 -15.60 -3.19 30.82
N ARG A 207 -16.07 -4.35 31.24
CA ARG A 207 -15.44 -5.11 32.34
C ARG A 207 -14.10 -5.72 31.93
N ILE A 208 -13.95 -6.13 30.68
CA ILE A 208 -12.67 -6.57 30.13
C ILE A 208 -11.64 -5.44 30.24
N VAL A 209 -11.96 -4.21 29.81
CA VAL A 209 -11.05 -3.06 29.98
C VAL A 209 -10.66 -2.83 31.43
N SER A 210 -11.63 -2.91 32.35
CA SER A 210 -11.40 -2.75 33.78
C SER A 210 -10.36 -3.74 34.32
N MET A 211 -10.49 -5.02 33.94
CA MET A 211 -9.49 -6.05 34.24
C MET A 211 -8.14 -5.75 33.60
N LEU A 212 -8.12 -5.37 32.33
CA LEU A 212 -6.88 -5.09 31.59
C LEU A 212 -6.10 -3.90 32.17
N ARG A 213 -6.77 -2.88 32.70
CA ARG A 213 -6.14 -1.77 33.45
C ARG A 213 -5.37 -2.27 34.67
N GLU A 214 -5.93 -3.23 35.41
CA GLU A 214 -5.28 -3.82 36.57
C GLU A 214 -4.12 -4.72 36.13
N ALA A 215 -4.37 -5.61 35.18
CA ALA A 215 -3.38 -6.53 34.63
C ALA A 215 -2.15 -5.82 34.03
N TYR A 216 -2.35 -4.71 33.31
CA TYR A 216 -1.26 -3.91 32.76
C TYR A 216 -0.32 -3.39 33.87
N ARG A 217 -0.87 -2.91 34.99
CA ARG A 217 -0.08 -2.45 36.15
C ARG A 217 0.68 -3.59 36.84
N GLU A 218 0.20 -4.83 36.67
CA GLU A 218 0.84 -6.04 37.17
C GLU A 218 1.89 -6.60 36.20
N GLY A 219 2.10 -5.98 35.04
CA GLY A 219 3.14 -6.34 34.07
C GLY A 219 2.66 -7.24 32.93
N VAL A 220 1.36 -7.40 32.74
CA VAL A 220 0.82 -8.05 31.53
C VAL A 220 1.16 -7.21 30.31
N ARG A 221 1.65 -7.87 29.26
CA ARG A 221 2.00 -7.25 27.98
C ARG A 221 1.16 -7.77 26.82
N TYR A 222 0.73 -9.03 26.88
CA TYR A 222 0.02 -9.69 25.79
C TYR A 222 -1.38 -10.08 26.23
N VAL A 223 -2.36 -9.91 25.33
CA VAL A 223 -3.74 -10.35 25.55
C VAL A 223 -4.20 -11.12 24.32
N LEU A 224 -4.51 -12.40 24.51
CA LEU A 224 -5.13 -13.22 23.48
C LEU A 224 -6.62 -13.39 23.78
N ILE A 225 -7.46 -13.02 22.83
CA ILE A 225 -8.90 -13.26 22.91
C ILE A 225 -9.24 -14.48 22.05
N ILE A 226 -9.89 -15.50 22.64
CA ILE A 226 -10.38 -16.66 21.89
C ILE A 226 -11.90 -16.63 21.88
N GLY A 227 -12.49 -16.46 20.70
CA GLY A 227 -13.93 -16.45 20.49
C GLY A 227 -14.40 -15.37 19.50
N GLY A 228 -15.57 -15.61 18.93
CA GLY A 228 -16.25 -14.63 18.06
C GLY A 228 -16.73 -13.40 18.84
N ALA A 229 -17.33 -12.44 18.14
CA ALA A 229 -17.79 -11.20 18.77
C ALA A 229 -18.95 -11.44 19.74
N LYS A 230 -19.73 -12.52 19.56
CA LYS A 230 -20.78 -12.91 20.51
C LYS A 230 -20.22 -13.55 21.78
N ASP A 231 -19.09 -14.24 21.68
CA ASP A 231 -18.46 -14.97 22.79
C ASP A 231 -17.65 -14.02 23.70
N VAL A 232 -16.84 -13.16 23.08
CA VAL A 232 -16.04 -12.12 23.75
C VAL A 232 -16.26 -10.81 22.98
N PRO A 233 -17.15 -9.92 23.46
CA PRO A 233 -17.57 -8.74 22.71
C PRO A 233 -16.40 -7.80 22.42
N PRO A 234 -16.28 -7.21 21.22
CA PRO A 234 -15.44 -6.04 21.00
C PRO A 234 -16.17 -4.77 21.45
N PHE A 235 -15.52 -3.63 21.29
CA PHE A 235 -16.24 -2.37 21.17
C PHE A 235 -16.68 -2.13 19.72
N TYR A 236 -17.70 -1.29 19.53
CA TYR A 236 -18.10 -0.81 18.20
C TYR A 236 -17.93 0.70 18.14
N TYR A 237 -16.92 1.14 17.40
CA TYR A 237 -16.70 2.54 17.09
C TYR A 237 -17.62 2.97 15.95
N CYS A 238 -18.32 4.11 16.11
CA CYS A 238 -19.14 4.65 15.04
C CYS A 238 -18.30 5.60 14.23
N SER A 239 -18.06 5.27 12.98
CA SER A 239 -17.38 6.19 12.08
C SER A 239 -18.38 7.12 11.40
N PRO A 240 -18.35 8.45 11.65
CA PRO A 240 -19.08 9.41 10.84
C PRO A 240 -18.80 9.30 9.34
N ILE A 241 -17.55 9.07 8.93
CA ILE A 241 -17.13 8.88 7.54
C ILE A 241 -17.87 7.69 6.96
N LEU A 242 -17.76 6.52 7.59
CA LEU A 242 -18.40 5.31 7.06
C LEU A 242 -19.93 5.42 7.11
N TYR A 243 -20.50 6.09 8.11
CA TYR A 243 -21.95 6.27 8.21
C TYR A 243 -22.53 7.04 7.01
N GLU A 244 -21.80 8.01 6.44
CA GLU A 244 -22.25 8.73 5.25
C GLU A 244 -22.01 7.98 3.94
N LEU A 245 -21.00 7.10 3.92
CA LEU A 245 -20.53 6.49 2.69
C LEU A 245 -21.05 5.06 2.46
N VAL A 246 -21.25 4.29 3.52
CA VAL A 246 -21.75 2.89 3.50
C VAL A 246 -23.05 2.75 4.30
N ASN A 247 -23.56 1.52 4.42
CA ASN A 247 -24.72 1.26 5.27
C ASN A 247 -24.36 1.46 6.77
N PRO A 248 -25.33 1.81 7.63
CA PRO A 248 -25.07 2.02 9.05
C PRO A 248 -24.51 0.80 9.79
N GLU A 249 -24.79 -0.43 9.33
CA GLU A 249 -24.23 -1.64 9.93
C GLU A 249 -22.71 -1.74 9.74
N GLU A 250 -22.20 -1.35 8.57
CA GLU A 250 -20.76 -1.31 8.27
C GLU A 250 -20.05 -0.10 8.86
N ALA A 251 -20.78 0.94 9.23
CA ALA A 251 -20.24 2.10 9.93
C ALA A 251 -19.98 1.85 11.42
N ALA A 252 -20.53 0.76 11.98
CA ALA A 252 -20.16 0.25 13.29
C ALA A 252 -18.94 -0.66 13.14
N VAL A 253 -17.79 -0.12 13.49
CA VAL A 253 -16.46 -0.74 13.36
C VAL A 253 -16.15 -1.58 14.61
N PRO A 254 -16.10 -2.93 14.51
CA PRO A 254 -15.70 -3.76 15.64
C PRO A 254 -14.21 -3.56 15.92
N THR A 255 -13.87 -3.23 17.16
CA THR A 255 -12.49 -2.91 17.51
C THR A 255 -12.08 -3.54 18.84
N ASP A 256 -10.89 -4.15 18.83
CA ASP A 256 -10.16 -4.56 20.03
C ASP A 256 -9.13 -3.50 20.45
N TYR A 257 -9.04 -2.36 19.75
CA TYR A 257 -8.07 -1.31 20.08
C TYR A 257 -8.25 -0.81 21.52
N PHE A 258 -9.50 -0.64 22.02
CA PHE A 258 -9.73 -0.21 23.40
C PHE A 258 -9.33 -1.25 24.46
N TYR A 259 -9.03 -2.49 24.04
CA TYR A 259 -8.36 -3.47 24.91
C TYR A 259 -6.85 -3.30 24.90
N ALA A 260 -6.29 -2.74 23.82
CA ALA A 260 -4.89 -2.41 23.68
C ALA A 260 -4.51 -1.10 24.39
N ASP A 261 -5.45 -0.15 24.40
CA ASP A 261 -5.42 1.17 25.06
C ASP A 261 -6.42 1.17 26.24
N PRO A 262 -6.12 0.49 27.37
CA PRO A 262 -7.04 0.39 28.47
C PRO A 262 -7.35 1.73 29.16
N ASP A 263 -6.46 2.73 29.17
CA ASP A 263 -6.71 4.02 29.85
C ASP A 263 -7.28 5.13 28.95
N TYR A 264 -7.40 4.85 27.65
CA TYR A 264 -8.02 5.69 26.63
C TYR A 264 -7.22 6.97 26.31
N ASP A 265 -5.90 6.92 26.41
CA ASP A 265 -5.04 8.07 26.11
C ASP A 265 -4.66 8.17 24.61
N GLY A 266 -4.99 7.14 23.82
CA GLY A 266 -4.72 7.07 22.38
C GLY A 266 -3.37 6.45 22.02
N LEU A 267 -2.63 5.94 23.00
CA LEU A 267 -1.51 5.04 22.83
C LEU A 267 -1.92 3.63 23.28
N VAL A 268 -1.27 2.61 22.74
CA VAL A 268 -1.53 1.22 23.10
C VAL A 268 -0.43 0.67 23.99
N GLU A 269 -0.81 0.15 25.15
CA GLU A 269 0.07 -0.43 26.17
C GLU A 269 0.18 -1.96 26.03
N LEU A 270 -0.90 -2.58 25.54
CA LEU A 270 -1.08 -4.02 25.46
C LEU A 270 -1.11 -4.50 24.01
N ALA A 271 -0.35 -5.56 23.72
CA ALA A 271 -0.40 -6.24 22.45
C ALA A 271 -1.60 -7.20 22.44
N VAL A 272 -2.69 -6.80 21.80
CA VAL A 272 -3.94 -7.57 21.74
C VAL A 272 -4.06 -8.29 20.39
N GLY A 273 -4.39 -9.58 20.42
CA GLY A 273 -4.75 -10.35 19.24
C GLY A 273 -5.98 -11.23 19.50
N ARG A 274 -6.68 -11.61 18.42
CA ARG A 274 -7.92 -12.39 18.50
C ARG A 274 -7.92 -13.63 17.61
N ILE A 275 -8.33 -14.76 18.15
CA ILE A 275 -8.75 -15.96 17.39
C ILE A 275 -10.28 -15.94 17.32
N PRO A 276 -10.90 -15.53 16.19
CA PRO A 276 -12.30 -15.11 16.16
C PRO A 276 -13.28 -16.28 16.00
N PHE A 277 -13.00 -17.43 16.60
CA PHE A 277 -13.85 -18.61 16.55
C PHE A 277 -13.66 -19.50 17.77
N SER A 278 -14.75 -20.16 18.17
CA SER A 278 -14.81 -21.09 19.30
C SER A 278 -15.01 -22.55 18.87
N ASP A 279 -15.05 -22.81 17.56
CA ASP A 279 -15.22 -24.17 17.03
C ASP A 279 -14.00 -25.04 17.34
N PRO A 280 -14.16 -26.21 17.98
CA PRO A 280 -13.04 -27.06 18.38
C PRO A 280 -12.15 -27.53 17.22
N VAL A 281 -12.69 -27.76 16.02
CA VAL A 281 -11.91 -28.23 14.87
C VAL A 281 -11.05 -27.10 14.32
N LYS A 282 -11.62 -25.90 14.21
CA LYS A 282 -10.88 -24.69 13.81
C LYS A 282 -9.79 -24.34 14.83
N LEU A 283 -10.10 -24.40 16.12
CA LEU A 283 -9.13 -24.17 17.20
C LEU A 283 -7.99 -25.19 17.17
N SER A 284 -8.30 -26.48 16.99
CA SER A 284 -7.25 -27.50 16.85
C SER A 284 -6.34 -27.23 15.66
N THR A 285 -6.90 -26.78 14.54
CA THR A 285 -6.13 -26.45 13.33
C THR A 285 -5.23 -25.24 13.58
N TYR A 286 -5.75 -24.19 14.21
CA TYR A 286 -4.98 -23.01 14.58
C TYR A 286 -3.85 -23.34 15.56
N VAL A 287 -4.13 -24.10 16.63
CA VAL A 287 -3.08 -24.52 17.59
C VAL A 287 -1.98 -25.31 16.91
N SER A 288 -2.33 -26.21 15.98
CA SER A 288 -1.33 -26.95 15.19
C SER A 288 -0.47 -26.02 14.31
N ALA A 289 -1.07 -24.96 13.77
CA ALA A 289 -0.34 -23.94 13.03
C ALA A 289 0.61 -23.16 13.95
N LEU A 290 0.14 -22.70 15.12
CA LEU A 290 0.97 -22.01 16.11
C LEU A 290 2.16 -22.88 16.57
N GLU A 291 1.93 -24.17 16.85
CA GLU A 291 2.99 -25.13 17.15
C GLU A 291 4.04 -25.21 16.03
N SER A 292 3.59 -25.28 14.77
CA SER A 292 4.48 -25.30 13.61
C SER A 292 5.27 -24.00 13.46
N TRP A 293 4.62 -22.86 13.68
CA TRP A 293 5.26 -21.55 13.69
C TRP A 293 6.37 -21.44 14.74
N MET A 294 6.10 -21.92 15.95
CA MET A 294 7.07 -21.91 17.06
C MET A 294 8.24 -22.86 16.83
N LYS A 295 7.99 -24.01 16.18
CA LYS A 295 9.05 -24.94 15.76
C LYS A 295 9.94 -24.34 14.67
N GLY A 296 9.32 -23.53 13.82
CA GLY A 296 9.94 -22.83 12.70
C GLY A 296 10.29 -23.72 11.52
N GLY A 297 10.77 -23.09 10.45
CA GLY A 297 11.25 -23.76 9.25
C GLY A 297 11.55 -22.81 8.11
N THR A 298 12.06 -23.36 7.00
CA THR A 298 12.62 -22.56 5.90
C THR A 298 11.62 -21.65 5.20
N TRP A 299 10.31 -21.88 5.33
CA TRP A 299 9.31 -20.95 4.78
C TRP A 299 9.33 -19.62 5.54
N GLN A 300 9.67 -19.60 6.83
CA GLN A 300 9.79 -18.38 7.63
C GLN A 300 10.90 -17.45 7.14
N GLU A 301 11.88 -17.98 6.41
CA GLU A 301 12.97 -17.22 5.82
C GLU A 301 12.57 -16.57 4.48
N LYS A 302 11.30 -16.69 4.08
CA LYS A 302 10.79 -16.20 2.80
C LYS A 302 9.64 -15.21 2.99
N ALA A 303 9.57 -14.23 2.10
CA ALA A 303 8.48 -13.28 2.03
C ALA A 303 7.90 -13.15 0.61
N LEU A 304 6.58 -13.09 0.52
CA LEU A 304 5.86 -12.75 -0.71
C LEU A 304 5.25 -11.35 -0.58
N LEU A 305 5.70 -10.42 -1.40
CA LEU A 305 5.17 -9.06 -1.43
C LEU A 305 4.49 -8.84 -2.78
N ALA A 306 3.20 -8.51 -2.75
CA ALA A 306 2.38 -8.41 -3.95
C ALA A 306 1.57 -7.11 -3.95
N GLY A 307 1.61 -6.39 -5.06
CA GLY A 307 0.93 -5.12 -5.22
C GLY A 307 0.72 -4.78 -6.68
N GLY A 308 -0.46 -4.27 -7.00
CA GLY A 308 -0.78 -3.78 -8.34
C GLY A 308 -1.25 -2.34 -8.29
N ALA A 309 -2.46 -2.11 -8.79
CA ALA A 309 -2.95 -0.77 -9.10
C ALA A 309 -4.33 -0.52 -8.51
N PRO A 310 -4.56 -0.70 -7.19
CA PRO A 310 -5.90 -0.70 -6.60
C PRO A 310 -6.72 0.53 -7.04
N PHE A 311 -6.11 1.71 -6.97
CA PHE A 311 -6.83 2.94 -7.30
C PHE A 311 -6.79 3.34 -8.79
N ALA A 312 -6.27 2.46 -9.65
CA ALA A 312 -6.06 2.71 -11.08
C ALA A 312 -5.36 4.05 -11.34
N THR A 313 -4.40 4.44 -10.51
CA THR A 313 -3.64 5.69 -10.67
C THR A 313 -2.26 5.44 -11.26
N SER A 314 -1.69 6.45 -11.92
CA SER A 314 -0.32 6.41 -12.42
C SER A 314 0.75 6.33 -11.35
N LEU A 315 0.38 6.56 -10.09
CA LEU A 315 1.26 6.37 -8.94
C LEU A 315 1.46 4.88 -8.59
N LEU A 316 0.57 3.98 -9.06
CA LEU A 316 0.65 2.54 -8.77
C LEU A 316 0.84 2.28 -7.27
N VAL A 317 -0.03 2.86 -6.45
CA VAL A 317 0.08 2.90 -4.98
C VAL A 317 0.36 1.54 -4.37
N GLY A 318 -0.25 0.47 -4.89
CA GLY A 318 0.01 -0.89 -4.41
C GLY A 318 1.46 -1.35 -4.61
N GLU A 319 2.09 -0.96 -5.71
CA GLU A 319 3.51 -1.23 -5.94
C GLU A 319 4.42 -0.33 -5.08
N ASP A 320 4.06 0.96 -4.90
CA ASP A 320 4.80 1.89 -4.03
C ASP A 320 4.83 1.39 -2.57
N ALA A 321 3.68 0.94 -2.06
CA ALA A 321 3.55 0.33 -0.74
C ALA A 321 4.44 -0.92 -0.61
N VAL A 322 4.44 -1.82 -1.61
CA VAL A 322 5.32 -2.99 -1.65
C VAL A 322 6.79 -2.61 -1.63
N ILE A 323 7.20 -1.60 -2.41
CA ILE A 323 8.60 -1.13 -2.44
C ILE A 323 9.03 -0.64 -1.06
N LYS A 324 8.20 0.13 -0.37
CA LYS A 324 8.49 0.56 1.01
C LYS A 324 8.59 -0.59 1.99
N ALA A 325 7.71 -1.58 1.88
CA ALA A 325 7.79 -2.78 2.70
C ALA A 325 9.09 -3.55 2.45
N ILE A 326 9.52 -3.70 1.19
CA ILE A 326 10.82 -4.32 0.83
C ILE A 326 11.97 -3.59 1.53
N MET A 327 11.99 -2.26 1.48
CA MET A 327 13.03 -1.46 2.13
C MET A 327 13.06 -1.69 3.65
N ASN A 328 11.90 -1.76 4.31
CA ASN A 328 11.82 -2.02 5.74
C ASN A 328 12.30 -3.44 6.11
N ILE A 329 11.95 -4.44 5.30
CA ILE A 329 12.32 -5.83 5.58
C ILE A 329 13.70 -6.22 5.05
N ALA A 330 14.39 -5.34 4.32
CA ALA A 330 15.72 -5.62 3.76
C ALA A 330 16.75 -6.03 4.84
N SER A 331 16.56 -5.56 6.08
CA SER A 331 17.40 -5.92 7.23
C SER A 331 17.08 -7.30 7.83
N LEU A 332 15.94 -7.91 7.49
CA LEU A 332 15.44 -9.17 8.06
C LEU A 332 16.06 -10.42 7.41
N ASP A 333 16.80 -10.27 6.29
CA ASP A 333 17.46 -11.36 5.52
C ASP A 333 16.48 -12.41 5.02
N LEU A 334 15.34 -11.92 4.55
CA LEU A 334 14.32 -12.73 3.90
C LEU A 334 14.68 -12.95 2.43
N GLU A 335 14.39 -14.13 1.91
CA GLU A 335 14.25 -14.36 0.48
C GLU A 335 12.93 -13.71 0.02
N VAL A 336 13.03 -12.61 -0.71
CA VAL A 336 11.87 -11.81 -1.12
C VAL A 336 11.46 -12.12 -2.56
N ASP A 337 10.26 -12.69 -2.71
CA ASP A 337 9.56 -12.80 -3.97
C ASP A 337 8.53 -11.67 -4.12
N THR A 338 8.47 -11.11 -5.32
CA THR A 338 7.68 -9.91 -5.62
C THR A 338 6.73 -10.17 -6.78
N LEU A 339 5.44 -9.92 -6.58
CA LEU A 339 4.43 -9.95 -7.64
C LEU A 339 3.95 -8.52 -7.89
N LEU A 340 4.42 -7.92 -8.98
CA LEU A 340 4.07 -6.54 -9.35
C LEU A 340 3.47 -6.50 -10.74
N LEU A 341 2.51 -5.61 -10.96
CA LEU A 341 1.88 -5.41 -12.26
C LEU A 341 2.95 -5.06 -13.32
N THR A 342 3.88 -4.19 -12.98
CA THR A 342 5.01 -3.79 -13.85
C THR A 342 6.16 -4.80 -13.90
N MET A 343 6.13 -5.88 -13.11
CA MET A 343 7.01 -7.02 -13.37
C MET A 343 6.41 -8.02 -14.36
N GLY A 344 5.13 -7.86 -14.70
CA GLY A 344 4.40 -8.74 -15.61
C GLY A 344 4.09 -10.12 -15.03
N ASN A 345 4.26 -10.31 -13.72
CA ASN A 345 4.00 -11.57 -13.01
C ASN A 345 2.80 -11.50 -12.04
N TYR A 346 2.08 -10.37 -12.01
CA TYR A 346 0.92 -10.16 -11.14
C TYR A 346 -0.43 -10.43 -11.82
N ALA A 347 -0.61 -9.98 -13.07
CA ALA A 347 -1.85 -10.20 -13.81
C ALA A 347 -2.04 -11.68 -14.16
N GLY A 348 -3.24 -12.21 -13.92
CA GLY A 348 -3.58 -13.63 -14.05
C GLY A 348 -3.11 -14.52 -12.89
N THR A 349 -2.35 -13.98 -11.94
CA THR A 349 -1.78 -14.74 -10.82
C THR A 349 -2.78 -14.83 -9.67
N ARG A 350 -3.08 -16.06 -9.25
CA ARG A 350 -3.84 -16.36 -8.02
C ARG A 350 -2.88 -16.57 -6.85
N PHE A 351 -3.17 -15.98 -5.69
CA PHE A 351 -2.35 -16.14 -4.49
C PHE A 351 -2.49 -17.53 -3.84
N THR A 352 -3.54 -18.28 -4.19
CA THR A 352 -3.79 -19.63 -3.67
C THR A 352 -2.62 -20.58 -3.88
N SER A 353 -1.86 -20.43 -4.98
CA SER A 353 -0.71 -21.29 -5.28
C SER A 353 0.55 -20.99 -4.44
N TYR A 354 0.54 -19.90 -3.66
CA TYR A 354 1.68 -19.48 -2.83
C TYR A 354 1.43 -19.69 -1.33
N ILE A 355 0.22 -20.12 -0.94
CA ILE A 355 -0.14 -20.31 0.48
C ILE A 355 0.61 -21.52 1.03
N GLY A 356 1.42 -21.30 2.07
CA GLY A 356 2.28 -22.31 2.69
C GLY A 356 3.76 -22.15 2.38
N ASP A 357 4.12 -21.39 1.34
CA ASP A 357 5.50 -21.30 0.88
C ASP A 357 6.32 -20.19 1.58
N TYR A 358 5.66 -19.25 2.27
CA TYR A 358 6.29 -18.05 2.85
C TYR A 358 5.88 -17.85 4.30
N GLY A 359 6.75 -17.20 5.07
CA GLY A 359 6.49 -16.80 6.45
C GLY A 359 5.85 -15.43 6.54
N LEU A 360 6.10 -14.56 5.58
CA LEU A 360 5.55 -13.21 5.52
C LEU A 360 4.86 -12.98 4.18
N TYR A 361 3.62 -12.50 4.22
CA TYR A 361 2.84 -12.09 3.07
C TYR A 361 2.44 -10.63 3.24
N TYR A 362 2.77 -9.77 2.29
CA TYR A 362 2.21 -8.42 2.21
C TYR A 362 1.47 -8.25 0.88
N LEU A 363 0.14 -8.19 0.96
CA LEU A 363 -0.75 -8.29 -0.19
C LEU A 363 -1.59 -7.01 -0.29
N VAL A 364 -1.14 -6.07 -1.12
CA VAL A 364 -1.82 -4.78 -1.33
C VAL A 364 -2.83 -4.92 -2.45
N THR A 365 -4.10 -5.04 -2.08
CA THR A 365 -5.23 -5.28 -2.99
C THR A 365 -6.51 -4.63 -2.45
N HIS A 366 -7.56 -4.55 -3.27
CA HIS A 366 -8.91 -4.38 -2.75
C HIS A 366 -9.38 -5.59 -1.94
N GLY A 367 -10.43 -5.37 -1.14
CA GLY A 367 -11.12 -6.42 -0.43
C GLY A 367 -12.65 -6.33 -0.55
N ALA A 368 -13.27 -7.49 -0.76
CA ALA A 368 -14.72 -7.69 -0.75
C ALA A 368 -15.19 -8.51 0.47
N GLY A 369 -14.32 -8.68 1.46
CA GLY A 369 -14.57 -9.51 2.63
C GLY A 369 -14.14 -10.95 2.44
N ASN A 370 -14.83 -11.70 1.60
CA ASN A 370 -14.50 -13.10 1.27
C ASN A 370 -13.60 -13.25 0.04
N ALA A 371 -13.13 -12.15 -0.54
CA ALA A 371 -12.18 -12.16 -1.65
C ALA A 371 -11.23 -10.95 -1.59
N LEU A 372 -10.02 -11.17 -2.09
CA LEU A 372 -9.06 -10.14 -2.47
C LEU A 372 -9.13 -9.94 -3.99
N LEU A 373 -9.18 -8.68 -4.41
CA LEU A 373 -9.39 -8.27 -5.79
C LEU A 373 -8.41 -7.17 -6.13
N ASP A 374 -7.95 -7.05 -7.36
CA ASP A 374 -7.19 -5.88 -7.77
C ASP A 374 -7.56 -5.43 -9.18
N TYR A 375 -7.41 -4.13 -9.43
CA TYR A 375 -7.62 -3.56 -10.74
C TYR A 375 -6.55 -4.06 -11.70
N VAL A 376 -6.97 -4.53 -12.87
CA VAL A 376 -6.08 -4.87 -13.97
C VAL A 376 -6.42 -3.96 -15.14
N PRO A 377 -5.46 -3.18 -15.68
CA PRO A 377 -5.72 -2.29 -16.81
C PRO A 377 -6.28 -3.06 -18.01
N GLY A 378 -7.47 -2.68 -18.46
CA GLY A 378 -8.20 -3.32 -19.56
C GLY A 378 -8.53 -2.40 -20.74
N GLY A 379 -8.01 -1.17 -20.76
CA GLY A 379 -8.31 -0.14 -21.77
C GLY A 379 -9.31 0.92 -21.30
N LEU A 380 -9.62 1.87 -22.20
CA LEU A 380 -10.59 2.94 -21.96
C LEU A 380 -11.95 2.35 -21.53
N TRP A 381 -12.38 2.71 -20.32
CA TRP A 381 -13.69 2.32 -19.73
C TRP A 381 -13.84 0.86 -19.29
N ASN A 382 -12.80 0.03 -19.41
CA ASN A 382 -12.85 -1.34 -18.89
C ASN A 382 -12.17 -1.42 -17.52
N TYR A 383 -12.97 -1.23 -16.46
CA TYR A 383 -12.54 -1.47 -15.09
C TYR A 383 -12.77 -2.94 -14.73
N ASP A 384 -11.84 -3.80 -15.12
CA ASP A 384 -11.87 -5.20 -14.71
C ASP A 384 -11.09 -5.37 -13.39
N PHE A 385 -11.79 -5.90 -12.40
CA PHE A 385 -11.17 -6.39 -11.17
C PHE A 385 -10.85 -7.88 -11.35
N GLU A 386 -9.57 -8.21 -11.25
CA GLU A 386 -9.14 -9.58 -11.19
C GLU A 386 -9.14 -10.05 -9.74
N GLU A 387 -9.74 -11.21 -9.52
CA GLU A 387 -9.69 -11.86 -8.22
C GLU A 387 -8.35 -12.55 -7.97
N LYS A 388 -7.76 -12.24 -6.82
CA LYS A 388 -6.45 -12.76 -6.41
C LYS A 388 -6.56 -13.91 -5.43
N LEU A 389 -7.57 -13.91 -4.56
CA LEU A 389 -7.81 -14.96 -3.57
C LEU A 389 -9.27 -14.95 -3.13
N ARG A 390 -9.94 -16.12 -3.06
CA ARG A 390 -11.20 -16.28 -2.30
C ARG A 390 -10.98 -17.04 -1.01
N SER A 391 -11.78 -16.74 0.02
CA SER A 391 -11.76 -17.43 1.31
C SER A 391 -12.00 -18.95 1.17
N ILE A 392 -12.89 -19.36 0.27
CA ILE A 392 -13.18 -20.79 0.02
C ILE A 392 -12.01 -21.55 -0.62
N GLU A 393 -11.10 -20.84 -1.29
CA GLU A 393 -9.95 -21.40 -2.01
C GLU A 393 -8.70 -21.51 -1.15
N VAL A 394 -8.71 -20.93 0.07
CA VAL A 394 -7.59 -21.04 1.01
C VAL A 394 -7.36 -22.53 1.33
N PRO A 395 -6.18 -23.11 1.07
CA PRO A 395 -5.92 -24.51 1.40
C PRO A 395 -5.67 -24.69 2.90
N TYR A 396 -5.82 -25.93 3.39
CA TYR A 396 -5.22 -26.31 4.67
C TYR A 396 -3.71 -26.46 4.48
N THR A 397 -2.92 -25.96 5.42
CA THR A 397 -1.46 -26.10 5.41
C THR A 397 -0.92 -26.26 6.82
N THR A 398 0.31 -26.75 6.91
CA THR A 398 1.08 -26.86 8.17
C THR A 398 2.20 -25.84 8.24
N GLN A 399 2.32 -24.98 7.23
CA GLN A 399 3.35 -23.94 7.12
C GLN A 399 2.65 -22.58 7.16
N PRO A 400 2.26 -22.11 8.36
CA PRO A 400 1.55 -20.85 8.46
C PRO A 400 2.48 -19.67 8.18
N GLY A 401 1.88 -18.59 7.67
CA GLY A 401 2.52 -17.29 7.53
C GLY A 401 1.86 -16.19 8.37
N VAL A 402 2.47 -15.00 8.33
CA VAL A 402 1.92 -13.73 8.78
C VAL A 402 1.43 -12.97 7.57
N TYR A 403 0.14 -12.63 7.54
CA TYR A 403 -0.49 -11.95 6.41
C TYR A 403 -0.78 -10.50 6.75
N LEU A 404 -0.29 -9.60 5.92
CA LEU A 404 -0.52 -8.16 5.99
C LEU A 404 -1.33 -7.77 4.75
N SER A 405 -2.51 -7.19 4.93
CA SER A 405 -3.30 -6.70 3.79
C SER A 405 -4.14 -5.47 4.14
N PRO A 406 -3.93 -4.33 3.47
CA PRO A 406 -4.73 -3.11 3.64
C PRO A 406 -6.11 -3.23 2.95
N ALA A 407 -6.63 -4.45 2.77
CA ALA A 407 -7.83 -4.72 2.00
C ALA A 407 -9.13 -4.54 2.82
N CYS A 408 -10.13 -3.88 2.22
CA CYS A 408 -11.43 -3.68 2.85
C CYS A 408 -12.12 -5.01 3.22
N ARG A 409 -12.64 -5.09 4.44
CA ARG A 409 -13.46 -6.19 4.99
C ARG A 409 -12.74 -7.54 5.03
N ALA A 410 -11.49 -7.63 4.57
CA ALA A 410 -10.76 -8.89 4.52
C ALA A 410 -10.57 -9.48 5.92
N GLY A 411 -10.57 -8.61 6.94
CA GLY A 411 -10.58 -8.94 8.36
C GLY A 411 -11.96 -9.00 9.04
N PHE A 412 -13.08 -8.97 8.31
CA PHE A 412 -14.42 -8.92 8.92
C PHE A 412 -14.69 -10.21 9.72
N TRP A 413 -14.67 -10.12 11.05
CA TRP A 413 -14.61 -11.26 11.96
C TRP A 413 -15.82 -11.40 12.90
N ASP A 414 -16.64 -10.36 13.02
CA ASP A 414 -17.81 -10.25 13.90
C ASP A 414 -19.13 -10.68 13.21
N TYR A 415 -19.04 -11.58 12.23
CA TYR A 415 -20.20 -12.04 11.46
C TYR A 415 -21.22 -12.87 12.27
N ASP A 416 -20.91 -13.16 13.54
CA ASP A 416 -21.82 -13.77 14.52
C ASP A 416 -22.70 -12.74 15.26
N LEU A 417 -22.40 -11.44 15.12
CA LEU A 417 -23.22 -10.33 15.63
C LEU A 417 -23.79 -9.43 14.53
N VAL A 418 -23.10 -9.30 13.39
CA VAL A 418 -23.48 -8.41 12.28
C VAL A 418 -23.59 -9.21 10.98
N ASP A 419 -24.62 -8.95 10.18
CA ASP A 419 -24.75 -9.54 8.85
C ASP A 419 -23.75 -8.88 7.87
N PRO A 420 -22.73 -9.61 7.36
CA PRO A 420 -21.79 -9.04 6.41
C PRO A 420 -22.39 -8.86 5.00
N PRO A 421 -21.87 -7.92 4.18
CA PRO A 421 -22.32 -7.73 2.79
C PRO A 421 -21.78 -8.80 1.81
N PHE A 422 -21.23 -9.90 2.32
CA PHE A 422 -20.65 -11.00 1.56
C PHE A 422 -20.98 -12.33 2.23
N LYS A 423 -20.69 -13.46 1.58
CA LYS A 423 -20.87 -14.77 2.22
C LYS A 423 -19.67 -15.09 3.12
N PRO A 424 -19.82 -15.13 4.45
CA PRO A 424 -18.72 -15.45 5.36
C PRO A 424 -18.25 -16.90 5.19
N PRO A 425 -17.03 -17.22 5.67
CA PRO A 425 -16.09 -16.33 6.37
C PRO A 425 -15.35 -15.35 5.44
N SER A 426 -14.77 -14.31 6.05
CA SER A 426 -13.81 -13.40 5.39
C SER A 426 -12.50 -14.12 5.07
N VAL A 427 -11.64 -13.50 4.24
CA VAL A 427 -10.34 -14.07 3.86
C VAL A 427 -9.47 -14.33 5.08
N ALA A 428 -9.35 -13.37 6.00
CA ALA A 428 -8.53 -13.50 7.20
C ALA A 428 -8.98 -14.66 8.09
N VAL A 429 -10.29 -14.77 8.35
CA VAL A 429 -10.83 -15.86 9.17
C VAL A 429 -10.58 -17.22 8.52
N SER A 430 -10.71 -17.32 7.18
CA SER A 430 -10.37 -18.56 6.47
C SER A 430 -8.88 -18.90 6.51
N LEU A 431 -7.98 -17.91 6.51
CA LEU A 431 -6.55 -18.15 6.66
C LEU A 431 -6.23 -18.75 8.05
N LEU A 432 -6.80 -18.20 9.13
CA LEU A 432 -6.60 -18.73 10.48
C LEU A 432 -7.24 -20.11 10.68
N GLU A 433 -8.52 -20.28 10.30
CA GLU A 433 -9.26 -21.53 10.58
C GLU A 433 -8.69 -22.75 9.83
N ARG A 434 -7.94 -22.52 8.74
CA ARG A 434 -7.30 -23.55 7.93
C ARG A 434 -5.82 -23.73 8.25
N GLY A 435 -5.29 -23.02 9.25
CA GLY A 435 -3.89 -23.09 9.65
C GLY A 435 -2.92 -22.47 8.65
N ALA A 436 -3.43 -21.68 7.69
CA ALA A 436 -2.62 -20.96 6.72
C ALA A 436 -1.96 -19.72 7.31
N ALA A 437 -2.57 -19.10 8.32
CA ALA A 437 -2.00 -17.97 9.05
C ALA A 437 -1.82 -18.29 10.53
N VAL A 438 -0.70 -17.82 11.09
CA VAL A 438 -0.54 -17.64 12.55
C VAL A 438 -1.03 -16.26 12.98
N ALA A 439 -0.93 -15.29 12.07
CA ALA A 439 -1.46 -13.93 12.27
C ALA A 439 -1.93 -13.33 10.95
N TYR A 440 -2.99 -12.55 11.02
CA TYR A 440 -3.47 -11.66 9.96
C TYR A 440 -3.59 -10.25 10.54
N LEU A 441 -3.00 -9.27 9.85
CA LEU A 441 -3.09 -7.86 10.17
C LEU A 441 -3.69 -7.10 8.98
N GLY A 442 -4.71 -6.31 9.26
CA GLY A 442 -5.49 -5.62 8.24
C GLY A 442 -6.69 -4.93 8.84
N PHE A 443 -7.82 -4.90 8.11
CA PHE A 443 -8.97 -4.06 8.45
C PHE A 443 -10.30 -4.84 8.44
N SER A 444 -11.20 -4.53 9.37
CA SER A 444 -12.45 -5.26 9.60
C SER A 444 -13.63 -4.82 8.70
N ARG A 445 -13.58 -3.58 8.22
CA ARG A 445 -14.53 -2.84 7.36
C ARG A 445 -13.75 -2.09 6.28
N ILE A 446 -14.01 -0.81 6.08
CA ILE A 446 -13.45 -0.03 4.97
C ILE A 446 -12.07 0.48 5.35
N ALA A 447 -11.04 -0.11 4.76
CA ALA A 447 -9.70 0.44 4.78
C ALA A 447 -9.66 1.72 3.91
N ILE A 448 -9.39 2.85 4.55
CA ILE A 448 -9.17 4.14 3.91
C ILE A 448 -7.66 4.31 3.67
N GLU A 449 -7.31 4.84 2.51
CA GLU A 449 -5.94 5.22 2.17
C GLU A 449 -5.89 6.73 1.94
N VAL A 450 -4.78 7.34 2.35
CA VAL A 450 -4.55 8.78 2.22
C VAL A 450 -3.26 9.01 1.47
N ILE A 451 -3.35 9.73 0.35
CA ILE A 451 -2.17 10.23 -0.35
C ILE A 451 -2.11 11.74 -0.16
N ASP A 452 -1.12 12.20 0.59
CA ASP A 452 -0.99 13.61 0.95
C ASP A 452 0.17 14.33 0.24
N GLY A 453 1.00 13.61 -0.51
CA GLY A 453 2.09 14.19 -1.28
C GLY A 453 2.69 13.24 -2.30
N VAL A 454 3.42 13.81 -3.25
CA VAL A 454 4.27 13.07 -4.20
C VAL A 454 5.62 13.76 -4.24
N THR A 455 6.70 13.03 -4.04
CA THR A 455 8.05 13.59 -4.06
C THR A 455 8.84 12.91 -5.17
N ALA A 456 9.48 13.71 -6.03
CA ALA A 456 10.43 13.22 -7.00
C ALA A 456 11.84 13.74 -6.68
N VAL A 457 12.80 12.83 -6.50
CA VAL A 457 14.21 13.17 -6.25
C VAL A 457 15.03 12.39 -7.26
N ASP A 458 15.73 13.09 -8.14
CA ASP A 458 16.58 12.50 -9.18
C ASP A 458 15.86 11.41 -9.99
N GLY A 459 14.61 11.70 -10.38
CA GLY A 459 13.75 10.79 -11.12
C GLY A 459 13.09 9.68 -10.29
N ASN A 460 13.58 9.37 -9.07
CA ASN A 460 12.90 8.48 -8.14
C ASN A 460 11.63 9.14 -7.64
N VAL A 461 10.52 8.40 -7.62
CA VAL A 461 9.22 8.92 -7.19
C VAL A 461 8.70 8.14 -6.00
N TYR A 462 8.25 8.87 -5.00
CA TYR A 462 7.62 8.35 -3.80
C TYR A 462 6.24 8.98 -3.63
N ALA A 463 5.21 8.17 -3.47
CA ALA A 463 3.94 8.65 -2.95
C ALA A 463 4.05 8.74 -1.42
N SER A 464 3.53 9.78 -0.78
CA SER A 464 3.38 9.78 0.68
C SER A 464 2.08 9.05 1.01
N LEU A 465 2.21 7.87 1.64
CA LEU A 465 1.09 6.97 1.97
C LEU A 465 0.80 7.05 3.47
N ALA A 466 -0.46 7.25 3.80
CA ALA A 466 -0.98 7.39 5.15
C ALA A 466 -2.29 6.59 5.27
N ALA A 467 -2.77 6.39 6.50
CA ALA A 467 -3.88 5.49 6.80
C ALA A 467 -3.53 4.00 6.64
N ALA A 468 -4.30 3.24 5.86
CA ALA A 468 -4.30 1.78 5.92
C ALA A 468 -2.93 1.15 5.61
N ASP A 469 -2.26 1.58 4.54
CA ASP A 469 -0.94 1.07 4.20
C ASP A 469 0.12 1.48 5.23
N ALA A 470 0.05 2.71 5.75
CA ALA A 470 1.06 3.22 6.69
C ALA A 470 1.17 2.36 7.96
N VAL A 471 0.05 1.93 8.53
CA VAL A 471 0.06 1.05 9.72
C VAL A 471 0.76 -0.27 9.44
N LEU A 472 0.50 -0.89 8.28
CA LEU A 472 1.12 -2.16 7.91
C LEU A 472 2.60 -2.01 7.51
N ILE A 473 2.96 -0.90 6.86
CA ILE A 473 4.36 -0.56 6.57
C ILE A 473 5.12 -0.33 7.88
N LEU A 474 4.55 0.36 8.86
CA LEU A 474 5.14 0.54 10.19
C LEU A 474 5.29 -0.79 10.96
N PHE A 475 4.38 -1.74 10.75
CA PHE A 475 4.54 -3.10 11.26
C PHE A 475 5.78 -3.78 10.64
N THR A 476 5.94 -3.76 9.31
CA THR A 476 7.14 -4.34 8.66
C THR A 476 8.44 -3.72 9.16
N LYS A 477 8.45 -2.41 9.43
CA LYS A 477 9.60 -1.70 10.02
C LYS A 477 9.90 -2.16 11.44
N SER A 478 8.87 -2.49 12.22
CA SER A 478 9.02 -2.89 13.63
C SER A 478 9.50 -4.33 13.81
N LEU A 479 9.31 -5.20 12.81
CA LEU A 479 9.73 -6.61 12.83
C LEU A 479 11.22 -6.80 13.15
N GLY A 480 12.10 -5.89 12.73
CA GLY A 480 13.54 -6.04 13.00
C GLY A 480 13.89 -5.95 14.49
N SER A 481 13.06 -5.26 15.29
CA SER A 481 13.36 -4.95 16.69
C SER A 481 12.46 -5.67 17.71
N ALA A 482 11.28 -6.11 17.28
CA ALA A 482 10.25 -6.70 18.13
C ALA A 482 10.53 -8.16 18.52
N GLU A 483 10.16 -8.55 19.74
CA GLU A 483 10.34 -9.94 20.21
C GLU A 483 9.24 -10.88 19.75
N THR A 484 8.01 -10.37 19.72
CA THR A 484 6.83 -11.08 19.25
C THR A 484 6.17 -10.31 18.10
N LEU A 485 5.25 -10.95 17.41
CA LEU A 485 4.43 -10.27 16.41
C LEU A 485 3.57 -9.17 17.05
N GLY A 486 3.08 -9.39 18.28
CA GLY A 486 2.30 -8.40 19.03
C GLY A 486 3.10 -7.16 19.41
N ASP A 487 4.38 -7.31 19.79
CA ASP A 487 5.27 -6.17 20.03
C ASP A 487 5.46 -5.32 18.76
N ALA A 488 5.63 -5.96 17.60
CA ALA A 488 5.75 -5.23 16.33
C ALA A 488 4.45 -4.48 15.99
N TRP A 489 3.30 -5.07 16.31
CA TRP A 489 1.99 -4.45 16.09
C TRP A 489 1.75 -3.26 17.00
N LEU A 490 2.03 -3.41 18.29
CA LEU A 490 1.94 -2.33 19.26
C LEU A 490 2.82 -1.14 18.84
N SER A 491 4.09 -1.40 18.49
CA SER A 491 4.98 -0.34 18.00
C SER A 491 4.46 0.31 16.72
N ALA A 492 3.81 -0.44 15.82
CA ALA A 492 3.25 0.12 14.60
C ALA A 492 2.06 1.06 14.87
N LEU A 493 1.14 0.66 15.76
CA LEU A 493 -0.01 1.47 16.15
C LEU A 493 0.42 2.77 16.83
N ASN A 494 1.37 2.70 17.77
CA ASN A 494 1.91 3.89 18.45
C ASN A 494 2.73 4.78 17.52
N ALA A 495 3.50 4.19 16.59
CA ALA A 495 4.19 4.97 15.58
C ALA A 495 3.23 5.70 14.63
N TYR A 496 2.08 5.08 14.35
CA TYR A 496 1.04 5.68 13.51
C TYR A 496 0.26 6.78 14.24
N SER A 497 -0.07 6.61 15.53
CA SER A 497 -0.81 7.63 16.30
C SER A 497 -0.07 8.98 16.31
N VAL A 498 1.26 8.96 16.36
CA VAL A 498 2.11 10.16 16.31
C VAL A 498 2.48 10.63 14.90
N MET A 499 2.17 9.84 13.86
CA MET A 499 2.43 10.21 12.47
C MET A 499 1.59 11.46 12.12
N PRO A 500 2.15 12.53 11.55
CA PRO A 500 1.39 13.76 11.34
C PRO A 500 0.17 13.62 10.42
N ALA A 501 0.24 12.70 9.45
CA ALA A 501 -0.87 12.36 8.57
C ALA A 501 -2.01 11.59 9.29
N SER A 502 -1.79 11.05 10.49
CA SER A 502 -2.89 10.51 11.29
C SER A 502 -3.90 11.60 11.66
N SER A 503 -3.45 12.83 11.88
CA SER A 503 -4.29 13.95 12.32
C SER A 503 -5.13 14.64 11.24
N TYR A 504 -5.29 14.01 10.08
CA TYR A 504 -6.20 14.49 9.05
C TYR A 504 -7.63 14.37 9.52
N ARG A 505 -8.43 15.41 9.29
CA ARG A 505 -9.84 15.45 9.67
C ARG A 505 -10.74 15.54 8.46
N ALA A 506 -11.67 14.61 8.35
CA ALA A 506 -12.74 14.66 7.37
C ALA A 506 -13.94 15.42 7.96
N TYR A 507 -14.53 16.32 7.17
CA TYR A 507 -15.72 17.10 7.50
C TYR A 507 -16.88 16.61 6.64
N LEU A 508 -17.96 16.27 7.33
CA LEU A 508 -19.11 15.53 6.83
C LEU A 508 -20.38 16.33 7.08
N VAL A 509 -21.50 15.95 6.45
CA VAL A 509 -22.79 16.62 6.69
C VAL A 509 -23.22 16.47 8.15
N ARG A 510 -22.90 15.33 8.76
CA ARG A 510 -23.33 14.95 10.12
C ARG A 510 -22.28 15.18 11.19
N GLY A 511 -21.08 15.64 10.85
CA GLY A 511 -20.01 15.84 11.83
C GLY A 511 -18.62 15.94 11.23
N GLN A 512 -17.64 15.49 11.99
CA GLN A 512 -16.25 15.39 11.59
C GLN A 512 -15.63 14.15 12.23
N GLU A 513 -14.58 13.61 11.64
CA GLU A 513 -13.86 12.45 12.16
C GLU A 513 -12.38 12.58 11.86
N ASP A 514 -11.54 12.18 12.83
CA ASP A 514 -10.11 12.04 12.64
C ASP A 514 -9.82 10.73 11.88
N ILE A 515 -9.17 10.84 10.73
CA ILE A 515 -8.89 9.68 9.86
C ILE A 515 -7.93 8.72 10.56
N GLY A 516 -6.97 9.23 11.33
CA GLY A 516 -6.06 8.43 12.13
C GLY A 516 -6.79 7.61 13.17
N GLU A 517 -7.75 8.22 13.86
CA GLU A 517 -8.60 7.52 14.83
C GLU A 517 -9.38 6.38 14.16
N LEU A 518 -10.08 6.64 13.05
CA LEU A 518 -10.78 5.60 12.29
C LEU A 518 -9.84 4.44 11.94
N VAL A 519 -8.69 4.75 11.36
CA VAL A 519 -7.72 3.72 10.92
C VAL A 519 -7.24 2.88 12.09
N LEU A 520 -6.93 3.50 13.23
CA LEU A 520 -6.49 2.79 14.43
C LEU A 520 -7.59 1.88 15.01
N ARG A 521 -8.85 2.34 15.03
CA ARG A 521 -9.97 1.51 15.51
C ARG A 521 -10.32 0.40 14.53
N GLU A 522 -10.14 0.62 13.23
CA GLU A 522 -10.42 -0.33 12.16
C GLU A 522 -9.36 -1.42 11.99
N ALA A 523 -8.12 -1.10 12.38
CA ALA A 523 -6.99 -2.01 12.27
C ALA A 523 -7.11 -3.16 13.28
N ILE A 524 -6.88 -4.38 12.82
CA ILE A 524 -7.03 -5.59 13.63
C ILE A 524 -5.78 -6.47 13.58
N PHE A 525 -5.58 -7.21 14.67
CA PHE A 525 -4.65 -8.34 14.76
C PHE A 525 -5.47 -9.60 15.03
N LEU A 526 -5.63 -10.44 14.01
CA LEU A 526 -6.23 -11.77 14.18
C LEU A 526 -5.12 -12.81 14.32
N GLY A 527 -5.00 -13.44 15.47
CA GLY A 527 -3.95 -14.41 15.80
C GLY A 527 -3.41 -14.20 17.20
N ASP A 528 -2.27 -14.84 17.47
CA ASP A 528 -1.61 -14.83 18.77
C ASP A 528 -0.58 -13.70 18.84
N PRO A 529 -0.77 -12.66 19.68
CA PRO A 529 0.18 -11.56 19.79
C PRO A 529 1.49 -11.98 20.47
N ALA A 530 1.49 -13.06 21.25
CA ALA A 530 2.69 -13.60 21.89
C ALA A 530 3.47 -14.55 20.97
N ALA A 531 2.98 -14.82 19.75
CA ALA A 531 3.71 -15.62 18.77
C ALA A 531 5.11 -15.02 18.53
N PRO A 532 6.18 -15.84 18.60
CA PRO A 532 7.55 -15.35 18.46
C PRO A 532 7.75 -14.75 17.08
N ASN A 533 8.52 -13.67 17.02
CA ASN A 533 8.94 -13.06 15.76
C ASN A 533 10.31 -13.65 15.36
N PRO A 534 10.37 -14.53 14.34
CA PRO A 534 11.62 -15.17 13.93
C PRO A 534 12.59 -14.19 13.24
N TRP A 535 12.14 -12.98 12.91
CA TRP A 535 12.91 -12.00 12.14
C TRP A 535 13.63 -10.95 13.00
N ARG A 536 13.51 -11.02 14.32
CA ARG A 536 14.18 -10.10 15.23
C ARG A 536 15.69 -10.13 15.04
N ARG A 537 16.31 -8.97 14.82
CA ARG A 537 17.76 -8.80 14.68
C ARG A 537 18.28 -7.64 15.52
N VAL A 538 19.40 -7.88 16.21
CA VAL A 538 20.03 -6.88 17.11
C VAL A 538 20.93 -5.91 16.32
N THR A 539 21.22 -6.19 15.05
CA THR A 539 22.14 -5.37 14.24
C THR A 539 21.50 -4.98 12.92
N ILE A 540 21.39 -3.67 12.67
CA ILE A 540 21.01 -3.12 11.38
C ILE A 540 22.30 -2.95 10.57
N THR A 541 22.43 -3.66 9.45
CA THR A 541 23.46 -3.38 8.44
C THR A 541 23.03 -2.19 7.58
N SER A 542 24.01 -1.40 7.12
CA SER A 542 23.78 -0.18 6.33
C SER A 542 22.87 -0.42 5.12
N THR A 543 21.94 0.49 4.90
CA THR A 543 21.13 0.57 3.68
C THR A 543 22.01 0.91 2.49
N VAL A 544 21.81 0.21 1.38
CA VAL A 544 22.35 0.63 0.08
C VAL A 544 21.44 1.74 -0.45
N GLU A 545 21.99 2.92 -0.68
CA GLU A 545 21.27 4.01 -1.36
C GLU A 545 21.11 3.69 -2.85
N PRO A 546 19.97 4.05 -3.48
CA PRO A 546 19.79 3.87 -4.90
C PRO A 546 20.82 4.70 -5.67
N PRO A 547 21.31 4.18 -6.81
CA PRO A 547 21.92 5.02 -7.83
C PRO A 547 21.01 6.18 -8.23
N GLU A 548 21.58 7.37 -8.38
CA GLU A 548 20.87 8.51 -9.00
C GLU A 548 20.68 8.25 -10.50
N LEU A 549 19.54 8.67 -11.03
CA LEU A 549 19.28 8.63 -12.47
C LEU A 549 19.87 9.87 -13.12
N VAL A 550 20.74 9.67 -14.11
CA VAL A 550 21.30 10.75 -14.92
C VAL A 550 20.31 11.07 -16.04
N PRO A 551 19.74 12.29 -16.09
CA PRO A 551 18.77 12.66 -17.11
C PRO A 551 19.31 12.57 -18.53
N PRO A 552 18.51 12.11 -19.52
CA PRO A 552 18.93 12.09 -20.92
C PRO A 552 19.35 13.47 -21.43
N PRO A 553 20.37 13.58 -22.30
CA PRO A 553 20.82 14.86 -22.84
C PRO A 553 19.68 15.68 -23.49
N GLY A 554 19.57 16.95 -23.12
CA GLY A 554 18.51 17.83 -23.62
C GLY A 554 17.19 17.72 -22.87
N SER A 555 17.15 16.97 -21.76
CA SER A 555 16.00 16.98 -20.86
C SER A 555 15.78 18.35 -20.22
N ILE A 556 14.52 18.62 -19.92
CA ILE A 556 14.07 19.72 -19.07
C ILE A 556 13.45 19.13 -17.81
N ASP A 557 13.55 19.87 -16.71
CA ASP A 557 12.95 19.47 -15.44
C ASP A 557 11.48 19.91 -15.37
N ILE A 558 10.61 18.94 -15.17
CA ILE A 558 9.16 19.13 -14.99
C ILE A 558 8.78 18.71 -13.58
N GLY A 559 7.95 19.50 -12.91
CA GLY A 559 7.50 19.20 -11.55
C GLY A 559 6.78 17.85 -11.46
N ALA A 560 6.99 17.13 -10.35
CA ALA A 560 6.33 15.85 -10.05
C ALA A 560 4.78 15.92 -10.08
N SER A 561 4.21 17.13 -10.06
CA SER A 561 2.78 17.39 -10.19
C SER A 561 2.13 16.77 -11.44
N VAL A 562 2.89 16.55 -12.51
CA VAL A 562 2.41 15.93 -13.76
C VAL A 562 2.09 14.43 -13.57
N LEU A 563 2.52 13.81 -12.47
CA LEU A 563 2.15 12.43 -12.13
C LEU A 563 0.80 12.32 -11.43
N ALA A 564 0.39 13.37 -10.72
CA ALA A 564 -0.80 13.37 -9.88
C ALA A 564 -1.37 14.79 -9.74
N MET A 565 -2.08 15.27 -10.76
CA MET A 565 -2.65 16.62 -10.77
C MET A 565 -3.52 16.98 -9.55
N PRO A 566 -4.37 16.08 -9.01
CA PRO A 566 -5.12 16.39 -7.79
C PRO A 566 -4.22 16.77 -6.60
N LEU A 567 -2.97 16.31 -6.62
CA LEU A 567 -1.95 16.56 -5.61
C LEU A 567 -0.88 17.57 -6.07
N ALA A 568 -1.04 18.23 -7.22
CA ALA A 568 0.01 19.03 -7.85
C ALA A 568 0.66 20.07 -6.92
N ARG A 569 -0.12 20.71 -6.04
CA ARG A 569 0.37 21.72 -5.09
C ARG A 569 1.22 21.16 -3.95
N TYR A 570 1.19 19.85 -3.77
CA TYR A 570 1.90 19.09 -2.73
C TYR A 570 2.86 18.08 -3.33
N ALA A 571 2.94 18.08 -4.66
CA ALA A 571 4.00 17.44 -5.37
C ALA A 571 5.26 18.30 -5.25
N SER A 572 6.40 17.67 -4.98
CA SER A 572 7.68 18.35 -4.86
C SER A 572 8.75 17.65 -5.67
N GLY A 573 9.78 18.41 -6.04
CA GLY A 573 10.86 17.95 -6.90
C GLY A 573 10.46 17.79 -8.36
N THR A 574 11.34 17.19 -9.16
CA THR A 574 11.28 17.22 -10.62
C THR A 574 11.56 15.88 -11.26
N LEU A 575 11.07 15.74 -12.49
CA LEU A 575 11.22 14.59 -13.36
C LEU A 575 11.82 15.04 -14.69
N PRO A 576 12.67 14.23 -15.31
CA PRO A 576 13.22 14.54 -16.61
C PRO A 576 12.15 14.39 -17.70
N ALA A 577 11.99 15.41 -18.53
CA ALA A 577 11.17 15.38 -19.74
C ALA A 577 12.01 15.76 -20.97
N PHE A 578 11.88 15.03 -22.07
CA PHE A 578 12.64 15.31 -23.29
C PHE A 578 11.89 14.87 -24.53
N ASN A 579 12.30 15.43 -25.68
CA ASN A 579 11.78 15.07 -26.98
C ASN A 579 12.61 13.93 -27.59
N PRO A 580 12.02 12.74 -27.83
CA PRO A 580 12.78 11.62 -28.38
C PRO A 580 13.15 11.80 -29.86
N GLY A 581 12.61 12.81 -30.55
CA GLY A 581 12.82 12.99 -31.98
C GLY A 581 12.41 11.74 -32.77
N ASN A 582 13.17 11.46 -33.84
CA ASN A 582 13.04 10.24 -34.62
C ASN A 582 13.66 9.00 -33.94
N ALA A 583 14.20 9.14 -32.74
CA ALA A 583 14.80 8.01 -32.04
C ALA A 583 13.72 7.00 -31.67
N THR A 584 13.99 5.75 -32.02
CA THR A 584 13.24 4.59 -31.54
C THR A 584 13.83 4.04 -30.25
N THR A 585 14.95 4.60 -29.78
CA THR A 585 15.62 4.19 -28.55
C THR A 585 16.03 5.41 -27.74
N ILE A 586 15.90 5.31 -26.41
CA ILE A 586 16.38 6.30 -25.45
C ILE A 586 17.41 5.65 -24.54
N THR A 587 18.37 6.43 -24.09
CA THR A 587 19.47 5.97 -23.24
C THR A 587 19.43 6.73 -21.93
N ILE A 588 19.51 6.00 -20.82
CA ILE A 588 19.42 6.51 -19.46
C ILE A 588 20.61 5.97 -18.70
N ASP A 589 21.38 6.85 -18.08
CA ASP A 589 22.53 6.43 -17.29
C ASP A 589 22.17 6.41 -15.80
N PHE A 590 22.80 5.51 -15.04
CA PHE A 590 22.71 5.44 -13.58
C PHE A 590 24.09 5.66 -12.97
N ASP A 591 24.16 6.47 -11.92
CA ASP A 591 25.40 6.71 -11.20
C ASP A 591 25.72 5.53 -10.27
N GLY A 592 26.74 4.75 -10.65
CA GLY A 592 27.26 3.66 -9.81
C GLY A 592 26.87 2.26 -10.29
N VAL A 593 26.26 1.47 -9.41
CA VAL A 593 26.03 0.03 -9.65
C VAL A 593 24.82 -0.16 -10.57
N CYS A 594 24.98 -0.94 -11.63
CA CYS A 594 23.85 -1.26 -12.49
C CYS A 594 22.78 -2.12 -11.81
N PRO A 595 21.50 -1.87 -12.11
CA PRO A 595 20.45 -2.80 -11.73
C PRO A 595 20.68 -4.16 -12.41
N GLU A 596 20.27 -5.23 -11.75
CA GLU A 596 20.28 -6.58 -12.32
C GLU A 596 19.16 -6.74 -13.36
N LYS A 597 18.04 -6.04 -13.13
CA LYS A 597 16.86 -6.07 -13.99
C LYS A 597 16.21 -4.68 -14.02
N VAL A 598 15.73 -4.31 -15.20
CA VAL A 598 14.90 -3.12 -15.41
C VAL A 598 13.65 -3.53 -16.16
N TYR A 599 12.50 -3.07 -15.66
CA TYR A 599 11.21 -3.22 -16.31
C TYR A 599 10.74 -1.83 -16.71
N ALA A 600 10.66 -1.59 -18.03
CA ALA A 600 10.21 -0.33 -18.58
C ALA A 600 8.78 -0.45 -19.12
N TRP A 601 7.94 0.52 -18.79
CA TRP A 601 6.54 0.57 -19.20
C TRP A 601 6.15 1.97 -19.62
N SER A 602 5.39 2.09 -20.70
CA SER A 602 4.64 3.30 -21.01
C SER A 602 3.24 3.21 -20.41
N LEU A 603 2.80 4.28 -19.74
CA LEU A 603 1.54 4.35 -19.02
C LEU A 603 0.52 5.14 -19.84
N TYR A 604 -0.58 4.48 -20.22
CA TYR A 604 -1.73 5.17 -20.82
C TYR A 604 -2.57 5.77 -19.70
N ARG A 605 -2.84 7.06 -19.79
CA ARG A 605 -3.58 7.80 -18.76
C ARG A 605 -4.75 8.60 -19.33
N VAL A 606 -5.76 8.81 -18.50
CA VAL A 606 -6.85 9.75 -18.71
C VAL A 606 -7.01 10.66 -17.49
N TYR A 607 -7.55 11.85 -17.73
CA TYR A 607 -7.66 12.91 -16.73
C TYR A 607 -6.36 13.18 -15.98
N GLY A 608 -5.21 13.02 -16.65
CA GLY A 608 -3.86 13.27 -16.15
C GLY A 608 -3.36 12.39 -15.00
N TYR A 609 -4.13 11.40 -14.52
CA TYR A 609 -3.63 10.48 -13.49
C TYR A 609 -4.29 9.09 -13.45
N TYR A 610 -5.46 8.88 -14.05
CA TYR A 610 -6.04 7.54 -14.09
C TYR A 610 -5.35 6.70 -15.14
N MET A 611 -4.74 5.61 -14.71
CA MET A 611 -4.14 4.62 -15.58
C MET A 611 -5.24 3.77 -16.22
N ILE A 612 -5.25 3.69 -17.54
CA ILE A 612 -6.18 2.87 -18.34
C ILE A 612 -5.48 1.73 -19.07
N GLY A 613 -4.15 1.78 -19.15
CA GLY A 613 -3.37 0.78 -19.88
C GLY A 613 -1.88 0.87 -19.56
N LEU A 614 -1.20 -0.24 -19.82
CA LEU A 614 0.24 -0.40 -19.68
C LEU A 614 0.77 -1.08 -20.93
N GLU A 615 1.86 -0.56 -21.48
CA GLU A 615 2.56 -1.19 -22.58
C GLU A 615 4.02 -1.41 -22.19
N ARG A 616 4.45 -2.68 -22.30
CA ARG A 616 5.81 -3.06 -21.94
C ARG A 616 6.77 -2.57 -23.01
N LEU A 617 7.80 -1.85 -22.58
CA LEU A 617 8.89 -1.40 -23.43
C LEU A 617 10.05 -2.40 -23.34
N TYR A 618 10.79 -2.52 -24.44
CA TYR A 618 12.02 -3.31 -24.43
C TYR A 618 13.13 -2.48 -23.78
N ALA A 619 13.80 -3.04 -22.78
CA ALA A 619 14.91 -2.39 -22.08
C ALA A 619 16.13 -3.34 -22.02
N THR A 620 17.32 -2.77 -22.20
CA THR A 620 18.61 -3.46 -22.12
C THR A 620 19.55 -2.71 -21.21
N ILE A 621 20.43 -3.43 -20.53
CA ILE A 621 21.40 -2.88 -19.57
C ILE A 621 22.80 -3.13 -20.12
N GLU A 622 23.62 -2.08 -20.20
CA GLU A 622 25.01 -2.13 -20.63
C GLU A 622 25.93 -1.62 -19.50
N GLN A 623 27.02 -2.35 -19.25
CA GLN A 623 28.05 -2.04 -18.26
C GLN A 623 29.39 -1.77 -18.96
N SER A 624 29.56 -0.60 -19.58
CA SER A 624 30.77 -0.26 -20.34
C SER A 624 31.40 1.06 -19.85
N GLY A 625 31.93 1.05 -18.62
CA GLY A 625 32.53 2.24 -18.00
C GLY A 625 31.53 3.15 -17.29
N GLY A 626 30.28 2.71 -17.19
CA GLY A 626 29.16 3.31 -16.46
C GLY A 626 28.00 2.31 -16.47
N CYS A 627 26.84 2.71 -15.93
CA CYS A 627 25.63 1.95 -16.08
C CYS A 627 24.67 2.63 -17.03
N THR A 628 24.37 1.97 -18.15
CA THR A 628 23.52 2.54 -19.19
C THR A 628 22.34 1.62 -19.47
N VAL A 629 21.13 2.16 -19.45
CA VAL A 629 19.89 1.47 -19.78
C VAL A 629 19.33 2.04 -21.07
N THR A 630 19.21 1.20 -22.09
CA THR A 630 18.61 1.58 -23.38
C THR A 630 17.20 1.04 -23.48
N ILE A 631 16.23 1.90 -23.77
CA ILE A 631 14.80 1.59 -23.87
C ILE A 631 14.32 1.84 -25.29
N THR A 632 13.65 0.87 -25.91
CA THR A 632 13.02 1.03 -27.23
C THR A 632 11.60 1.58 -27.09
N LEU A 633 11.32 2.71 -27.75
CA LEU A 633 10.04 3.39 -27.78
C LEU A 633 9.29 3.12 -29.11
N PRO A 634 8.13 2.43 -29.07
CA PRO A 634 7.21 2.37 -30.21
C PRO A 634 6.83 3.76 -30.71
N GLN A 635 6.55 3.90 -32.02
CA GLN A 635 6.20 5.19 -32.62
C GLN A 635 5.01 5.86 -31.91
N ASP A 636 4.01 5.05 -31.55
CA ASP A 636 2.75 5.48 -30.94
C ASP A 636 2.71 5.28 -29.41
N SER A 637 3.87 5.22 -28.75
CA SER A 637 3.96 5.02 -27.30
C SER A 637 3.50 6.26 -26.51
N PRO A 638 2.80 6.08 -25.37
CA PRO A 638 2.55 7.14 -24.40
C PRO A 638 3.82 7.82 -23.94
N GLY A 639 3.71 9.11 -23.60
CA GLY A 639 4.85 9.92 -23.20
C GLY A 639 5.32 9.62 -21.78
N LEU A 640 4.46 9.14 -20.89
CA LEU A 640 4.86 8.80 -19.52
C LEU A 640 5.46 7.40 -19.46
N ILE A 641 6.74 7.33 -19.10
CA ILE A 641 7.49 6.08 -18.92
C ILE A 641 7.76 5.88 -17.43
N ARG A 642 7.48 4.67 -16.95
CA ARG A 642 7.88 4.20 -15.63
C ARG A 642 8.93 3.10 -15.75
N LEU A 643 9.97 3.21 -14.94
CA LEU A 643 11.02 2.20 -14.79
C LEU A 643 10.95 1.61 -13.40
N LEU A 644 10.86 0.30 -13.31
CA LEU A 644 11.12 -0.42 -12.08
C LEU A 644 12.49 -1.08 -12.19
N ALA A 645 13.42 -0.73 -11.30
CA ALA A 645 14.79 -1.24 -11.31
C ALA A 645 15.07 -2.05 -10.04
N ARG A 646 15.73 -3.20 -10.20
CA ARG A 646 16.04 -4.15 -9.12
C ARG A 646 17.55 -4.32 -8.94
N TRP A 647 18.01 -4.24 -7.69
CA TRP A 647 19.38 -4.56 -7.29
C TRP A 647 19.35 -5.67 -6.24
N GLY A 648 19.85 -6.86 -6.57
CA GLY A 648 19.74 -8.03 -5.71
C GLY A 648 18.29 -8.41 -5.38
N ASN A 649 18.10 -9.06 -4.24
CA ASN A 649 16.79 -9.54 -3.80
C ASN A 649 16.00 -8.53 -2.97
N ASN A 650 16.67 -7.57 -2.34
CA ASN A 650 16.08 -6.76 -1.28
C ASN A 650 16.01 -5.27 -1.64
N TYR A 651 16.21 -4.93 -2.91
CA TYR A 651 16.19 -3.53 -3.34
C TYR A 651 15.48 -3.34 -4.68
N LEU A 652 14.42 -2.54 -4.64
CA LEU A 652 13.59 -2.14 -5.78
C LEU A 652 13.33 -0.64 -5.66
N THR A 653 13.40 0.08 -6.77
CA THR A 653 13.00 1.50 -6.83
C THR A 653 12.31 1.82 -8.14
N THR A 654 11.59 2.94 -8.17
CA THR A 654 10.80 3.37 -9.33
C THR A 654 11.20 4.75 -9.80
N TYR A 655 11.45 4.84 -11.11
CA TYR A 655 11.73 6.10 -11.80
C TYR A 655 10.61 6.45 -12.76
N TYR A 656 10.37 7.76 -12.93
CA TYR A 656 9.45 8.27 -13.94
C TYR A 656 10.14 9.26 -14.86
N ILE A 657 9.85 9.15 -16.15
CA ILE A 657 10.44 9.96 -17.22
C ILE A 657 9.37 10.30 -18.24
N ILE A 658 9.45 11.50 -18.84
CA ILE A 658 8.55 11.93 -19.91
C ILE A 658 9.30 11.95 -21.24
N ALA A 659 8.89 11.11 -22.19
CA ALA A 659 9.40 11.08 -23.56
C ALA A 659 8.33 11.64 -24.52
N ALA A 660 8.31 12.96 -24.69
CA ALA A 660 7.25 13.64 -25.41
C ALA A 660 7.75 14.89 -26.14
N GLY A 661 7.12 15.22 -27.27
CA GLY A 661 7.44 16.42 -28.02
C GLY A 661 7.08 16.34 -29.49
N ALA A 662 7.43 17.39 -30.23
CA ALA A 662 7.24 17.49 -31.67
C ALA A 662 8.59 17.65 -32.38
N TYR A 663 8.76 17.03 -33.54
CA TYR A 663 9.98 17.19 -34.33
C TYR A 663 9.68 17.10 -35.83
N LEU A 664 10.59 17.63 -36.63
CA LEU A 664 10.52 17.55 -38.07
C LEU A 664 11.29 16.32 -38.57
N ASP A 665 10.59 15.40 -39.22
CA ASP A 665 11.23 14.33 -39.99
C ASP A 665 11.47 14.83 -41.42
N THR A 666 12.68 15.32 -41.66
CA THR A 666 13.11 15.85 -42.96
C THR A 666 13.19 14.76 -44.04
N SER A 667 13.28 13.48 -43.65
CA SER A 667 13.32 12.37 -44.62
C SER A 667 11.95 12.12 -45.26
N THR A 668 10.88 12.37 -44.52
CA THR A 668 9.50 12.18 -44.98
C THR A 668 8.76 13.49 -45.25
N GLY A 669 9.34 14.63 -44.84
CA GLY A 669 8.67 15.93 -44.94
C GLY A 669 7.44 16.01 -44.04
N THR A 670 7.51 15.41 -42.85
CA THR A 670 6.39 15.37 -41.90
C THR A 670 6.78 15.97 -40.55
N LEU A 671 5.80 16.61 -39.92
CA LEU A 671 5.86 16.96 -38.51
C LEU A 671 5.31 15.77 -37.71
N VAL A 672 6.13 15.22 -36.82
CA VAL A 672 5.75 14.12 -35.96
C VAL A 672 5.62 14.63 -34.53
N ILE A 673 4.55 14.23 -33.86
CA ILE A 673 4.22 14.60 -32.49
C ILE A 673 4.03 13.30 -31.69
N ARG A 674 4.69 13.18 -30.53
CA ARG A 674 4.68 11.98 -29.68
C ARG A 674 4.43 12.36 -28.22
N GLY A 675 3.86 11.42 -27.46
CA GLY A 675 3.54 11.60 -26.04
C GLY A 675 2.44 12.63 -25.80
N LEU A 676 1.46 12.73 -26.69
CA LEU A 676 0.36 13.69 -26.56
C LEU A 676 -0.49 13.50 -25.30
N ASP A 677 -0.50 12.29 -24.73
CA ASP A 677 -1.18 11.96 -23.48
C ASP A 677 -0.62 12.72 -22.26
N VAL A 678 0.63 13.21 -22.34
CA VAL A 678 1.21 14.04 -21.26
C VAL A 678 0.80 15.52 -21.34
N LEU A 679 0.11 15.94 -22.42
CA LEU A 679 -0.44 17.29 -22.53
C LEU A 679 -1.78 17.47 -21.78
N GLU A 680 -2.20 16.46 -21.02
CA GLU A 680 -3.23 16.51 -19.98
C GLU A 680 -4.53 17.21 -20.41
N THR A 681 -5.22 16.61 -21.38
CA THR A 681 -6.56 17.03 -21.83
C THR A 681 -7.66 16.48 -20.93
N VAL A 682 -8.79 17.20 -20.78
CA VAL A 682 -9.92 16.68 -20.00
C VAL A 682 -10.58 15.54 -20.79
N GLY A 683 -10.31 14.30 -20.39
CA GLY A 683 -10.76 13.12 -21.14
C GLY A 683 -10.22 13.12 -22.58
N ASP A 684 -11.08 12.77 -23.53
CA ASP A 684 -10.75 12.67 -24.97
C ASP A 684 -10.89 14.02 -25.72
N GLU A 685 -10.63 15.12 -25.04
CA GLU A 685 -10.73 16.45 -25.62
C GLU A 685 -9.70 16.73 -26.71
N PRO A 686 -10.08 17.48 -27.76
CA PRO A 686 -9.19 17.76 -28.87
C PRO A 686 -7.98 18.62 -28.46
N ILE A 687 -6.89 18.41 -29.18
CA ILE A 687 -5.66 19.20 -29.09
C ILE A 687 -5.50 20.02 -30.37
N LEU A 688 -5.16 21.30 -30.26
CA LEU A 688 -4.96 22.17 -31.41
C LEU A 688 -3.51 22.09 -31.88
N LEU A 689 -3.33 21.86 -33.17
CA LEU A 689 -2.09 22.15 -33.86
C LEU A 689 -2.17 23.57 -34.40
N THR A 690 -1.27 24.46 -33.99
CA THR A 690 -1.23 25.85 -34.46
C THR A 690 0.06 26.14 -35.21
N VAL A 691 -0.02 26.99 -36.23
CA VAL A 691 1.10 27.46 -37.05
C VAL A 691 1.08 28.97 -36.98
N ASN A 692 2.15 29.57 -36.45
CA ASN A 692 2.23 31.01 -36.17
C ASN A 692 1.01 31.54 -35.39
N GLY A 693 0.48 30.71 -34.47
CA GLY A 693 -0.69 31.02 -33.65
C GLY A 693 -2.05 30.79 -34.34
N ALA A 694 -2.10 30.46 -35.63
CA ALA A 694 -3.34 30.11 -36.32
C ALA A 694 -3.59 28.59 -36.24
N THR A 695 -4.81 28.18 -35.90
CA THR A 695 -5.17 26.75 -35.88
C THR A 695 -5.06 26.14 -37.27
N ALA A 696 -4.20 25.15 -37.41
CA ALA A 696 -3.94 24.41 -38.63
C ALA A 696 -4.71 23.09 -38.68
N SER A 697 -4.79 22.38 -37.54
CA SER A 697 -5.51 21.12 -37.41
C SER A 697 -6.01 20.91 -35.99
N THR A 698 -6.98 20.00 -35.85
CA THR A 698 -7.49 19.52 -34.57
C THR A 698 -7.15 18.05 -34.45
N ILE A 699 -6.32 17.71 -33.46
CA ILE A 699 -5.92 16.35 -33.14
C ILE A 699 -6.99 15.75 -32.21
N PRO A 700 -7.50 14.53 -32.47
CA PRO A 700 -8.41 13.86 -31.55
C PRO A 700 -7.77 13.68 -30.16
N GLY A 701 -8.53 13.93 -29.10
CA GLY A 701 -8.06 13.62 -27.75
C GLY A 701 -7.89 12.12 -27.54
N GLY A 702 -7.09 11.76 -26.54
CA GLY A 702 -6.70 10.37 -26.29
C GLY A 702 -5.65 9.81 -27.27
N SER A 703 -5.25 10.58 -28.30
CA SER A 703 -4.13 10.21 -29.17
C SER A 703 -2.82 10.25 -28.39
N THR A 704 -1.94 9.26 -28.58
CA THR A 704 -0.57 9.26 -28.04
C THR A 704 0.43 9.90 -29.01
N SER A 705 0.16 9.82 -30.31
CA SER A 705 0.98 10.38 -31.38
C SER A 705 0.12 11.02 -32.46
N TYR A 706 0.73 11.89 -33.27
CA TYR A 706 0.10 12.44 -34.47
C TYR A 706 1.16 12.83 -35.50
N THR A 707 0.87 12.62 -36.79
CA THR A 707 1.79 12.98 -37.88
C THR A 707 1.07 13.87 -38.89
N VAL A 708 1.72 14.96 -39.30
CA VAL A 708 1.17 15.94 -40.24
C VAL A 708 2.15 16.18 -41.38
N PRO A 709 1.75 15.92 -42.64
CA PRO A 709 2.55 16.31 -43.80
C PRO A 709 2.76 17.83 -43.82
N LEU A 710 4.00 18.31 -44.05
CA LEU A 710 4.27 19.75 -44.09
C LEU A 710 3.45 20.47 -45.15
N GLN A 711 3.13 19.80 -46.26
CA GLN A 711 2.30 20.36 -47.33
C GLN A 711 0.88 20.70 -46.85
N ALA A 712 0.36 19.99 -45.85
CA ALA A 712 -0.96 20.27 -45.28
C ALA A 712 -0.99 21.59 -44.49
N ILE A 713 0.15 22.02 -43.97
CA ILE A 713 0.29 23.25 -43.18
C ILE A 713 1.03 24.38 -43.93
N ALA A 714 1.58 24.10 -45.11
CA ALA A 714 2.30 25.06 -45.96
C ALA A 714 1.53 26.37 -46.25
N PRO A 715 0.20 26.38 -46.47
CA PRO A 715 -0.53 27.63 -46.67
C PRO A 715 -0.47 28.62 -45.49
N LEU A 716 -0.10 28.14 -44.29
CA LEU A 716 0.03 28.93 -43.07
C LEU A 716 1.48 29.37 -42.79
N MET A 717 2.42 29.09 -43.70
CA MET A 717 3.85 29.37 -43.58
C MET A 717 4.34 30.38 -44.65
N PRO A 718 3.88 31.65 -44.64
CA PRO A 718 4.27 32.61 -45.67
C PRO A 718 5.73 33.05 -45.50
N ASP A 719 6.60 32.56 -46.38
CA ASP A 719 7.97 32.98 -46.69
C ASP A 719 8.99 33.11 -45.53
N ASN A 720 8.64 32.72 -44.31
CA ASN A 720 9.48 32.76 -43.10
C ASN A 720 9.42 31.42 -42.34
N ASN A 721 10.39 31.21 -41.46
CA ASN A 721 10.34 30.12 -40.48
C ASN A 721 8.99 30.14 -39.76
N ALA A 722 8.27 29.02 -39.77
CA ALA A 722 6.99 28.89 -39.11
C ALA A 722 7.15 28.25 -37.73
N ILE A 723 6.52 28.81 -36.72
CA ILE A 723 6.46 28.20 -35.39
C ILE A 723 5.23 27.32 -35.35
N VAL A 724 5.45 26.02 -35.30
CA VAL A 724 4.39 25.04 -35.09
C VAL A 724 4.34 24.68 -33.61
N SER A 725 3.16 24.73 -33.01
CA SER A 725 2.97 24.38 -31.61
C SER A 725 1.71 23.56 -31.41
N VAL A 726 1.73 22.73 -30.37
CA VAL A 726 0.59 21.91 -29.95
C VAL A 726 0.04 22.48 -28.65
N THR A 727 -1.27 22.69 -28.58
CA THR A 727 -1.91 23.30 -27.40
C THR A 727 -3.23 22.61 -27.09
N PRO A 728 -3.45 22.16 -25.85
CA PRO A 728 -4.75 21.59 -25.44
C PRO A 728 -5.85 22.67 -25.48
N VAL A 729 -7.08 22.29 -25.89
CA VAL A 729 -8.23 23.22 -25.95
C VAL A 729 -8.69 23.62 -24.56
N TYR A 730 -8.81 22.65 -23.64
CA TYR A 730 -9.06 22.90 -22.23
C TYR A 730 -7.96 22.27 -21.39
N ARG A 731 -7.63 22.92 -20.28
CA ARG A 731 -6.55 22.51 -19.36
C ARG A 731 -7.11 22.29 -17.97
N PHE A 732 -6.56 21.28 -17.27
CA PHE A 732 -6.89 20.98 -15.88
C PHE A 732 -6.37 22.01 -14.87
N ASP A 733 -5.43 22.87 -15.26
CA ASP A 733 -4.88 23.92 -14.41
C ASP A 733 -5.97 24.80 -13.78
N LYS A 734 -7.06 25.07 -14.51
CA LYS A 734 -8.22 25.82 -14.00
C LYS A 734 -9.07 25.07 -12.96
N ILE A 735 -8.95 23.74 -12.88
CA ILE A 735 -9.77 22.88 -12.02
C ILE A 735 -9.01 22.47 -10.75
N TYR A 736 -7.75 22.04 -10.87
CA TYR A 736 -7.01 21.39 -9.76
C TYR A 736 -5.74 22.11 -9.31
N GLY A 737 -5.15 22.99 -10.14
CA GLY A 737 -3.75 23.39 -9.96
C GLY A 737 -3.47 24.89 -9.77
N GLY A 738 -4.17 25.76 -10.49
CA GLY A 738 -3.78 27.17 -10.65
C GLY A 738 -2.41 27.34 -11.33
N LYS A 739 -1.80 28.52 -11.18
CA LYS A 739 -0.56 28.97 -11.84
C LYS A 739 0.63 27.99 -11.77
N PHE A 740 0.69 27.12 -10.75
CA PHE A 740 1.77 26.13 -10.63
C PHE A 740 1.73 25.10 -11.76
N VAL A 741 0.59 24.44 -11.97
CA VAL A 741 0.42 23.47 -13.07
C VAL A 741 0.54 24.16 -14.43
N GLU A 742 0.04 25.40 -14.55
CA GLU A 742 0.20 26.22 -15.75
C GLU A 742 1.68 26.39 -16.12
N ASN A 743 2.53 26.74 -15.15
CA ASN A 743 3.98 26.89 -15.38
C ASN A 743 4.63 25.57 -15.82
N GLU A 744 4.27 24.44 -15.22
CA GLU A 744 4.84 23.13 -15.60
C GLU A 744 4.38 22.69 -17.00
N LEU A 745 3.11 22.91 -17.33
CA LEU A 745 2.60 22.65 -18.67
C LEU A 745 3.17 23.62 -19.72
N GLU A 746 3.52 24.86 -19.35
CA GLU A 746 4.26 25.78 -20.23
C GLU A 746 5.69 25.29 -20.51
N LYS A 747 6.37 24.69 -19.51
CA LYS A 747 7.66 24.05 -19.73
C LYS A 747 7.50 22.86 -20.69
N LEU A 748 6.51 21.98 -20.46
CA LEU A 748 6.22 20.86 -21.36
C LEU A 748 5.88 21.32 -22.78
N ALA A 749 5.08 22.38 -22.94
CA ALA A 749 4.69 22.92 -24.26
C ALA A 749 5.89 23.34 -25.12
N LYS A 750 7.04 23.67 -24.51
CA LYS A 750 8.29 23.94 -25.26
C LYS A 750 8.78 22.71 -26.02
N LEU A 751 8.59 21.50 -25.49
CA LEU A 751 8.93 20.26 -26.19
C LEU A 751 8.05 20.02 -27.42
N PHE A 752 6.86 20.62 -27.45
CA PHE A 752 5.88 20.53 -28.53
C PHE A 752 5.90 21.74 -29.46
N THR A 753 6.93 22.59 -29.37
CA THR A 753 7.12 23.74 -30.25
C THR A 753 8.30 23.50 -31.18
N VAL A 754 8.04 23.48 -32.49
CA VAL A 754 9.05 23.26 -33.52
C VAL A 754 9.09 24.46 -34.45
N THR A 755 10.29 24.94 -34.75
CA THR A 755 10.48 25.90 -35.84
C THR A 755 10.70 25.12 -37.13
N VAL A 756 9.79 25.29 -38.09
CA VAL A 756 9.87 24.69 -39.42
C VAL A 756 10.50 25.73 -40.37
N PRO A 757 11.69 25.46 -40.92
CA PRO A 757 12.32 26.36 -41.89
C PRO A 757 11.46 26.52 -43.15
N ALA A 758 11.43 27.73 -43.72
CA ALA A 758 10.65 28.01 -44.93
C ALA A 758 11.10 27.15 -46.13
N GLU A 759 12.38 26.79 -46.18
CA GLU A 759 12.98 25.95 -47.22
C GLU A 759 12.54 24.47 -47.15
N ASP A 760 12.23 23.97 -45.95
CA ASP A 760 11.75 22.61 -45.74
C ASP A 760 10.25 22.46 -46.06
N ALA A 761 9.51 23.57 -46.13
CA ALA A 761 8.10 23.59 -46.52
C ALA A 761 7.88 23.26 -48.01
N VAL A 762 8.95 23.34 -48.83
CA VAL A 762 8.91 23.15 -50.29
C VAL A 762 9.54 21.80 -50.69
N ILE A 763 9.21 20.73 -49.98
CA ILE A 763 9.48 19.38 -50.50
C ILE A 763 8.39 19.04 -51.53
N LEU A 764 8.70 19.31 -52.80
CA LEU A 764 7.92 18.85 -53.96
C LEU A 764 8.12 17.33 -54.11
N PRO A 765 7.04 16.53 -54.24
CA PRO A 765 7.16 15.07 -54.23
C PRO A 765 7.84 14.55 -55.49
N PRO A 766 8.48 13.37 -55.40
CA PRO A 766 8.01 12.28 -56.22
C PRO A 766 7.62 11.12 -55.30
N PHE A 767 6.41 11.20 -54.75
CA PHE A 767 5.73 10.04 -54.20
C PHE A 767 4.33 9.97 -54.78
N SER A 768 4.13 8.93 -55.58
CA SER A 768 2.80 8.39 -55.85
C SER A 768 2.25 7.83 -54.55
N VAL A 769 1.08 8.30 -54.14
CA VAL A 769 0.26 7.60 -53.16
C VAL A 769 -0.17 6.28 -53.80
N GLN A 770 0.50 5.17 -53.47
CA GLN A 770 -0.16 3.88 -53.53
C GLN A 770 -1.06 3.82 -52.31
N PHE A 771 -2.37 3.90 -52.52
CA PHE A 771 -3.28 3.30 -51.58
C PHE A 771 -2.84 1.85 -51.39
N ALA A 772 -2.79 1.38 -50.15
CA ALA A 772 -2.89 -0.04 -49.93
C ALA A 772 -4.23 -0.48 -50.55
N GLU A 773 -4.20 -0.96 -51.80
CA GLU A 773 -5.16 -1.97 -52.21
C GLU A 773 -5.06 -3.03 -51.12
N GLY A 774 -6.16 -3.20 -50.40
CA GLY A 774 -6.23 -4.16 -49.31
C GLY A 774 -5.65 -5.46 -49.81
N ASN A 775 -4.57 -5.91 -49.17
CA ASN A 775 -4.11 -7.27 -49.34
C ASN A 775 -5.18 -8.14 -48.70
N THR A 776 -6.22 -8.46 -49.46
CA THR A 776 -7.24 -9.48 -49.18
C THR A 776 -6.64 -10.88 -49.34
N SER A 777 -5.40 -11.06 -48.86
CA SER A 777 -4.82 -12.36 -48.59
C SER A 777 -4.68 -12.52 -47.09
N CYS A 778 -5.79 -12.88 -46.45
CA CYS A 778 -5.72 -13.80 -45.32
C CYS A 778 -4.84 -15.00 -45.72
N PRO A 779 -4.05 -15.58 -44.81
CA PRO A 779 -3.54 -16.92 -45.04
C PRO A 779 -4.76 -17.85 -45.12
N THR A 780 -5.07 -18.31 -46.33
CA THR A 780 -6.00 -19.42 -46.53
C THR A 780 -5.40 -20.64 -45.82
N PRO A 781 -6.15 -21.35 -44.98
CA PRO A 781 -5.72 -22.64 -44.48
C PRO A 781 -5.58 -23.59 -45.67
N ALA A 782 -4.55 -24.44 -45.62
CA ALA A 782 -4.22 -25.41 -46.66
C ALA A 782 -5.45 -26.22 -47.12
N ALA A 783 -5.94 -25.92 -48.33
CA ALA A 783 -6.88 -26.76 -49.06
C ALA A 783 -6.10 -27.95 -49.66
N GLY A 784 -6.03 -29.02 -48.88
CA GLY A 784 -5.28 -30.22 -49.26
C GLY A 784 -5.73 -31.48 -48.53
N LYS A 785 -7.01 -31.63 -48.15
CA LYS A 785 -7.61 -32.94 -47.86
C LYS A 785 -9.06 -33.02 -48.35
N LYS A 786 -9.32 -34.11 -49.07
CA LYS A 786 -10.58 -34.51 -49.71
C LYS A 786 -11.79 -34.47 -48.75
N PRO A 787 -13.02 -34.30 -49.28
CA PRO A 787 -14.22 -34.36 -48.45
C PRO A 787 -14.40 -35.78 -47.88
N LEU A 788 -14.44 -35.87 -46.56
CA LEU A 788 -14.98 -37.01 -45.83
C LEU A 788 -16.48 -36.78 -45.71
N THR A 789 -17.25 -37.48 -46.53
CA THR A 789 -18.66 -37.76 -46.28
C THR A 789 -18.78 -38.50 -44.96
N VAL A 790 -19.34 -37.85 -43.93
CA VAL A 790 -19.79 -38.50 -42.70
C VAL A 790 -21.31 -38.51 -42.75
N GLY A 791 -21.86 -39.72 -42.71
CA GLY A 791 -23.27 -40.03 -42.87
C GLY A 791 -24.14 -39.58 -41.70
N ALA A 792 -25.45 -39.73 -41.93
CA ALA A 792 -26.57 -39.22 -41.15
C ALA A 792 -26.73 -39.76 -39.71
N ASP A 793 -25.74 -40.47 -39.15
CA ASP A 793 -25.89 -41.16 -37.86
C ASP A 793 -25.43 -40.35 -36.63
N ILE A 794 -24.81 -39.18 -36.81
CA ILE A 794 -24.30 -38.37 -35.67
C ILE A 794 -25.32 -37.35 -35.17
N VAL A 795 -26.31 -36.98 -35.99
CA VAL A 795 -27.40 -36.07 -35.58
C VAL A 795 -28.39 -36.77 -34.63
N ALA A 796 -28.50 -38.10 -34.67
CA ALA A 796 -29.32 -38.87 -33.75
C ALA A 796 -28.72 -39.00 -32.33
N PHE A 797 -27.39 -38.88 -32.18
CA PHE A 797 -26.73 -39.07 -30.89
C PHE A 797 -26.80 -37.84 -29.98
N PHE A 798 -26.73 -36.62 -30.55
CA PHE A 798 -26.85 -35.38 -29.78
C PHE A 798 -28.30 -34.99 -29.46
N ALA A 799 -29.28 -35.45 -30.24
CA ALA A 799 -30.69 -35.29 -29.92
C ALA A 799 -31.16 -36.20 -28.75
N ALA A 800 -30.49 -37.35 -28.55
CA ALA A 800 -30.80 -38.28 -27.45
C ALA A 800 -30.27 -37.81 -26.07
N ILE A 801 -29.15 -37.07 -26.04
CA ILE A 801 -28.55 -36.58 -24.78
C ILE A 801 -29.28 -35.34 -24.25
N GLY A 802 -29.81 -34.49 -25.14
CA GLY A 802 -30.65 -33.33 -24.77
C GLY A 802 -32.01 -33.72 -24.17
N LEU A 803 -32.58 -34.87 -24.57
CA LEU A 803 -33.91 -35.31 -24.09
C LEU A 803 -33.86 -35.99 -22.70
N VAL A 804 -32.73 -36.61 -22.33
CA VAL A 804 -32.55 -37.28 -21.02
C VAL A 804 -32.31 -36.26 -19.90
N ALA A 805 -31.65 -35.13 -20.18
CA ALA A 805 -31.44 -34.05 -19.20
C ALA A 805 -32.72 -33.25 -18.91
N ALA A 806 -33.62 -33.09 -19.89
CA ALA A 806 -34.90 -32.40 -19.73
C ALA A 806 -35.94 -33.25 -18.97
N LEU A 807 -35.92 -34.58 -19.10
CA LEU A 807 -36.81 -35.49 -18.37
C LEU A 807 -36.41 -35.72 -16.90
N ALA A 808 -35.14 -35.49 -16.54
CA ALA A 808 -34.68 -35.58 -15.15
C ALA A 808 -35.09 -34.36 -14.28
N MET A 809 -35.33 -33.19 -14.89
CA MET A 809 -35.80 -32.00 -14.18
C MET A 809 -37.32 -31.92 -14.01
N ALA A 810 -38.10 -32.70 -14.79
CA ALA A 810 -39.56 -32.69 -14.71
C ALA A 810 -40.16 -33.66 -13.67
N LYS A 811 -39.35 -34.47 -12.97
CA LYS A 811 -39.83 -35.50 -12.01
C LYS A 811 -39.64 -35.16 -10.53
N ARG A 812 -39.42 -33.89 -10.18
CA ARG A 812 -39.21 -33.47 -8.78
C ARG A 812 -40.11 -32.32 -8.33
N ARG A 813 -41.40 -32.34 -8.71
CA ARG A 813 -42.45 -31.49 -8.10
C ARG A 813 -43.87 -32.04 -8.34
N SER A 814 -44.30 -32.94 -7.45
CA SER A 814 -45.68 -33.24 -7.01
C SER A 814 -45.52 -34.36 -5.96
N SER A 815 -46.08 -34.34 -4.73
CA SER A 815 -47.37 -33.87 -4.22
C SER A 815 -47.29 -33.82 -2.64
N PRO A 816 -48.37 -33.67 -1.83
CA PRO A 816 -48.48 -32.62 -0.81
C PRO A 816 -48.59 -33.09 0.67
N ALA A 817 -48.56 -32.08 1.56
CA ALA A 817 -49.02 -31.96 2.96
C ALA A 817 -49.58 -33.17 3.74
N SER A 818 -49.14 -33.35 5.00
CA SER A 818 -50.00 -33.38 6.20
C SER A 818 -49.20 -33.60 7.51
N LEU A 819 -49.61 -32.87 8.56
CA LEU A 819 -49.22 -32.89 9.98
C LEU A 819 -47.82 -32.40 10.36
#